data_AF-A0A7R9H3K3-F1
#
_entry.id   AF-A0A7R9H3K3-F1
#
_cell.length_a   1.000
_cell.length_b   1.000
_cell.length_c   1.000
_cell.angle_alpha   90.00
_cell.angle_beta   90.00
_cell.angle_gamma   90.00
#
_symmetry.space_group_name_H-M   'P 1'
#
loop_
_entity.id
_entity.type
_entity.pdbx_description
1 polymer ?
#
loop_
_entity_poly.entity_id
_entity_poly.type
_entity_poly.pdbx_seq_one_letter_code
_entity_poly.pdbx_strand_id
1 'polypeptide(L)'
;MTCEWSSWHRDYGPERQMHYVWEEVSEHPLKPLVVTMTESRVTKRTLGGSTASSTGSSTPTPTLDPLGAALDGSDPLSQFVRQEMDPLSKMAADLLDVAPIDRRKSKDIVADEGIEPWALRKSAILSKFTTSEKLSIVTSFLSGGEKVVVKAQSSVVDKVKNRLEQLDDFEEGSVRQMLDLSQQEYAGRIEQLNQELVQAWHTDQRVRALKIAIQCSKLLVDTNVIQFYPSKFVLITDILDIFGKLVYERLRTKAEYYVQGSKVCTPLPENFTPDMVPESAKETCRNWFYKIASIRELVPRLYVEMAILKSYSFLTSSEFSQALLRLTRMIRGIGDPLVAVYARCYLCRVGVTVPSGDKEYVKENFYDFLASYNQVFSANIRSELGRQKVDLSTYLTLYTPALDWILQSVAANAPERLLPAYIASRALQFIELISSCDEEGFPQYLLFRTLGLCLALADPPTDQRLQVLNDVWRVVTKLYNPAQYISCAEVWVQFAVRHFSPREVNTFLGDIIHHMTPDRAYENHYPQLHAVIDKVLTHSKDFESLFTMDKFLPLLDMFQKESIKVEVCKSIMDTFARSQQDQTNDPVITNALMFICRVMHDSVNALSVEDERRQIGNLISTFVRKVDYGRDFEQQLSFYVEARSSFTNLDSVHAQLVQNVNRLSVETRRIVKGHHTRKTAAFVRACAAYCYITIPSITSVFTRLELYLLSGQVALLNQCLGQADACFKAALSLIPELPKTVECDGKPRSSESYLVSYLCHFLSTLLVVPVSLICWST
;
A
#
# COMPACT_ATOMS: atom_id res chain seq x y z
N MET A 1 -15.67 -52.61 -42.02
CA MET A 1 -14.93 -51.77 -42.98
C MET A 1 -13.47 -51.78 -42.57
N THR A 2 -12.60 -52.35 -43.40
CA THR A 2 -11.15 -52.38 -43.19
C THR A 2 -10.57 -51.09 -43.77
N CYS A 3 -10.07 -50.19 -42.93
CA CYS A 3 -9.35 -49.00 -43.38
C CYS A 3 -7.88 -49.37 -43.65
N GLU A 4 -7.42 -49.18 -44.87
CA GLU A 4 -6.01 -49.17 -45.23
C GLU A 4 -5.40 -47.79 -44.99
N TRP A 5 -4.25 -47.76 -44.33
CA TRP A 5 -3.46 -46.55 -44.12
C TRP A 5 -2.43 -46.40 -45.23
N SER A 6 -2.39 -45.23 -45.87
CA SER A 6 -1.32 -44.84 -46.78
C SER A 6 -0.56 -43.64 -46.23
N SER A 7 0.76 -43.61 -46.41
CA SER A 7 1.59 -42.48 -46.00
C SER A 7 1.63 -41.43 -47.11
N TRP A 8 1.39 -40.17 -46.73
CA TRP A 8 1.59 -39.01 -47.58
C TRP A 8 2.87 -38.28 -47.15
N HIS A 9 3.69 -37.89 -48.11
CA HIS A 9 4.88 -37.08 -47.84
C HIS A 9 4.47 -35.62 -47.70
N ARG A 10 4.71 -35.04 -46.52
CA ARG A 10 4.33 -33.66 -46.18
C ARG A 10 5.44 -32.70 -46.60
N ASP A 11 5.10 -31.69 -47.40
CA ASP A 11 6.05 -30.66 -47.84
C ASP A 11 5.93 -29.40 -46.94
N TYR A 12 6.98 -29.11 -46.18
CA TYR A 12 7.00 -28.08 -45.14
C TYR A 12 7.29 -26.67 -45.67
N GLY A 13 7.61 -26.52 -46.96
CA GLY A 13 7.93 -25.23 -47.57
C GLY A 13 6.74 -24.24 -47.53
N PRO A 14 5.54 -24.63 -48.02
CA PRO A 14 4.36 -23.76 -48.03
C PRO A 14 3.75 -23.52 -46.64
N GLU A 15 3.82 -24.51 -45.73
CA GLU A 15 3.25 -24.44 -44.37
C GLU A 15 3.95 -23.41 -43.45
N ARG A 16 5.19 -22.98 -43.79
CA ARG A 16 5.92 -21.93 -43.06
C ARG A 16 5.53 -20.51 -43.46
N GLN A 17 4.92 -20.31 -44.63
CA GLN A 17 4.53 -18.99 -45.13
C GLN A 17 3.07 -18.62 -44.83
N MET A 18 2.29 -19.57 -44.32
CA MET A 18 0.92 -19.33 -43.88
C MET A 18 0.91 -18.75 -42.47
N HIS A 19 0.49 -17.49 -42.34
CA HIS A 19 0.01 -16.96 -41.07
C HIS A 19 -1.25 -17.77 -40.68
N TYR A 20 -1.11 -18.68 -39.73
CA TYR A 20 -2.24 -19.44 -39.22
C TYR A 20 -3.25 -18.48 -38.61
N VAL A 21 -4.47 -18.49 -39.17
CA VAL A 21 -5.66 -17.99 -38.48
C VAL A 21 -5.87 -18.96 -37.31
N TRP A 22 -5.83 -18.43 -36.09
CA TRP A 22 -6.03 -19.21 -34.88
C TRP A 22 -7.51 -19.61 -34.80
N GLU A 23 -7.83 -20.88 -35.04
CA GLU A 23 -9.16 -21.43 -34.81
C GLU A 23 -9.24 -22.07 -33.41
N GLU A 24 -10.35 -21.82 -32.72
CA GLU A 24 -10.65 -22.43 -31.43
C GLU A 24 -10.92 -23.93 -31.60
N VAL A 25 -10.10 -24.78 -30.96
CA VAL A 25 -10.27 -26.23 -31.01
C VAL A 25 -11.06 -26.68 -29.79
N SER A 26 -12.30 -27.14 -30.00
CA SER A 26 -13.21 -27.58 -28.94
C SER A 26 -12.87 -28.95 -28.34
N GLU A 27 -12.08 -29.78 -29.03
CA GLU A 27 -11.65 -31.10 -28.54
C GLU A 27 -10.17 -31.38 -28.82
N HIS A 28 -9.40 -31.56 -27.74
CA HIS A 28 -7.99 -31.92 -27.84
C HIS A 28 -7.83 -33.41 -28.21
N PRO A 29 -7.07 -33.79 -29.24
CA PRO A 29 -6.89 -35.18 -29.69
C PRO A 29 -6.15 -36.10 -28.68
N LEU A 30 -5.90 -35.62 -27.46
CA LEU A 30 -5.25 -36.37 -26.36
C LEU A 30 -6.09 -36.34 -25.07
N LYS A 31 -7.40 -36.09 -25.13
CA LYS A 31 -8.28 -36.26 -23.96
C LYS A 31 -8.10 -37.68 -23.38
N PRO A 32 -7.67 -37.84 -22.11
CA PRO A 32 -7.64 -39.16 -21.48
C PRO A 32 -9.07 -39.68 -21.34
N LEU A 33 -9.31 -40.93 -21.75
CA LEU A 33 -10.57 -41.64 -21.50
C LEU A 33 -10.77 -41.78 -19.97
N VAL A 34 -11.67 -41.00 -19.39
CA VAL A 34 -12.17 -41.24 -18.03
C VAL A 34 -13.26 -42.29 -18.12
N VAL A 35 -12.95 -43.54 -17.76
CA VAL A 35 -13.94 -44.60 -17.59
C VAL A 35 -14.63 -44.36 -16.24
N THR A 36 -15.84 -43.82 -16.27
CA THR A 36 -16.70 -43.71 -15.08
C THR A 36 -17.41 -45.05 -14.87
N MET A 37 -17.04 -45.78 -13.82
CA MET A 37 -17.80 -46.94 -13.35
C MET A 37 -19.07 -46.43 -12.65
N THR A 38 -20.23 -46.62 -13.29
CA THR A 38 -21.54 -46.37 -12.68
C THR A 38 -21.92 -47.53 -11.78
N GLU A 39 -21.86 -47.36 -10.46
CA GLU A 39 -22.45 -48.32 -9.52
C GLU A 39 -23.98 -48.17 -9.49
N SER A 40 -24.66 -49.19 -10.00
CA SER A 40 -26.12 -49.38 -9.93
C SER A 40 -26.57 -49.66 -8.48
N ARG A 41 -27.27 -48.70 -7.87
CA ARG A 41 -27.94 -48.86 -6.56
C ARG A 41 -29.11 -49.85 -6.66
N VAL A 42 -29.01 -50.98 -5.96
CA VAL A 42 -30.16 -51.84 -5.62
C VAL A 42 -30.74 -51.40 -4.27
N THR A 43 -31.99 -50.93 -4.31
CA THR A 43 -32.83 -50.58 -3.16
C THR A 43 -33.27 -51.80 -2.34
N LYS A 44 -33.12 -51.74 -1.01
CA LYS A 44 -34.01 -52.41 -0.05
C LYS A 44 -34.39 -51.48 1.11
N ARG A 45 -35.69 -51.19 1.22
CA ARG A 45 -36.37 -50.50 2.32
C ARG A 45 -36.53 -51.46 3.51
N THR A 46 -36.46 -50.96 4.75
CA THR A 46 -37.63 -50.75 5.67
C THR A 46 -37.22 -50.30 7.09
N LEU A 47 -37.98 -49.32 7.63
CA LEU A 47 -38.45 -49.03 9.02
C LEU A 47 -37.50 -49.35 10.21
N GLY A 48 -37.28 -48.53 11.25
CA GLY A 48 -38.02 -47.41 11.84
C GLY A 48 -38.00 -47.59 13.38
N GLY A 49 -37.88 -46.51 14.16
CA GLY A 49 -38.24 -46.50 15.60
C GLY A 49 -37.11 -46.35 16.62
N SER A 50 -37.31 -45.40 17.54
CA SER A 50 -36.36 -44.83 18.51
C SER A 50 -36.43 -45.47 19.92
N THR A 51 -35.44 -45.11 20.75
CA THR A 51 -35.42 -44.92 22.23
C THR A 51 -34.92 -46.03 23.19
N ALA A 52 -34.09 -45.53 24.14
CA ALA A 52 -33.94 -45.87 25.57
C ALA A 52 -32.68 -46.64 26.07
N SER A 53 -31.77 -45.85 26.64
CA SER A 53 -30.94 -45.99 27.87
C SER A 53 -30.82 -47.30 28.66
N SER A 54 -29.61 -47.61 29.16
CA SER A 54 -29.30 -47.79 30.60
C SER A 54 -27.81 -48.13 30.94
N THR A 55 -27.15 -47.22 31.68
CA THR A 55 -26.29 -47.37 32.91
C THR A 55 -25.20 -48.46 33.14
N GLY A 56 -24.06 -48.01 33.73
CA GLY A 56 -23.32 -48.70 34.82
C GLY A 56 -21.77 -48.66 34.77
N SER A 57 -21.11 -47.62 35.34
CA SER A 57 -20.10 -47.61 36.46
C SER A 57 -18.75 -48.36 36.24
N SER A 58 -17.55 -47.94 36.70
CA SER A 58 -17.09 -47.24 37.92
C SER A 58 -15.64 -46.67 37.80
N THR A 59 -15.32 -45.62 38.55
CA THR A 59 -14.00 -44.96 38.77
C THR A 59 -13.04 -45.75 39.70
N PRO A 60 -11.73 -45.41 39.81
CA PRO A 60 -11.26 -44.37 40.77
C PRO A 60 -10.08 -43.46 40.29
N THR A 61 -10.02 -42.26 40.87
CA THR A 61 -8.90 -41.27 40.86
C THR A 61 -7.83 -41.58 41.93
N PRO A 62 -6.61 -40.99 41.88
CA PRO A 62 -6.37 -39.74 42.64
C PRO A 62 -5.43 -38.69 41.97
N THR A 63 -5.87 -37.43 42.03
CA THR A 63 -5.21 -36.17 42.45
C THR A 63 -3.78 -35.80 42.01
N LEU A 64 -3.64 -34.67 41.27
CA LEU A 64 -2.98 -33.41 41.71
C LEU A 64 -3.10 -32.34 40.60
N ASP A 65 -3.88 -31.29 40.87
CA ASP A 65 -3.91 -29.95 40.22
C ASP A 65 -2.96 -29.04 41.05
N PRO A 66 -2.42 -27.85 40.62
CA PRO A 66 -3.16 -26.93 39.77
C PRO A 66 -2.45 -26.01 38.77
N LEU A 67 -3.29 -25.53 37.84
CA LEU A 67 -3.19 -24.23 37.18
C LEU A 67 -2.52 -23.17 38.06
N GLY A 68 -1.40 -22.62 37.59
CA GLY A 68 -0.70 -21.51 38.24
C GLY A 68 0.11 -20.63 37.29
N ALA A 69 -0.22 -20.60 35.98
CA ALA A 69 0.52 -19.78 35.01
C ALA A 69 -0.28 -19.40 33.74
N ALA A 70 -1.58 -19.16 33.84
CA ALA A 70 -2.40 -18.75 32.67
C ALA A 70 -3.37 -17.60 32.97
N LEU A 71 -2.99 -16.72 33.90
CA LEU A 71 -3.64 -15.43 34.11
C LEU A 71 -2.59 -14.34 33.84
N ASP A 72 -2.29 -14.13 32.56
CA ASP A 72 -1.80 -12.83 32.12
C ASP A 72 -2.80 -12.27 31.11
N GLY A 73 -3.57 -11.30 31.61
CA GLY A 73 -4.74 -10.73 30.98
C GLY A 73 -4.38 -9.85 29.80
N SER A 74 -4.24 -10.45 28.63
CA SER A 74 -4.31 -9.73 27.36
C SER A 74 -5.45 -10.30 26.52
N ASP A 75 -6.43 -9.44 26.26
CA ASP A 75 -7.55 -9.70 25.36
C ASP A 75 -7.02 -10.15 23.98
N PRO A 76 -7.51 -11.26 23.40
CA PRO A 76 -7.06 -11.78 22.10
C PRO A 76 -7.15 -10.77 20.94
N LEU A 77 -7.91 -9.68 21.08
CA LEU A 77 -7.95 -8.59 20.09
C LEU A 77 -6.71 -7.67 20.15
N SER A 78 -6.07 -7.53 21.32
CA SER A 78 -4.94 -6.63 21.54
C SER A 78 -3.61 -7.19 21.00
N GLN A 79 -3.53 -8.51 20.77
CA GLN A 79 -2.37 -9.15 20.13
C GLN A 79 -2.32 -8.94 18.61
N PHE A 80 -3.45 -8.65 17.97
CA PHE A 80 -3.49 -8.37 16.53
C PHE A 80 -2.94 -6.99 16.16
N VAL A 81 -3.00 -6.02 17.07
CA VAL A 81 -2.59 -4.62 16.81
C VAL A 81 -1.08 -4.42 16.97
N ARG A 82 -0.35 -5.35 17.61
CA ARG A 82 1.10 -5.25 17.85
C ARG A 82 2.00 -5.90 16.78
N GLN A 83 1.43 -6.49 15.73
CA GLN A 83 2.22 -6.97 14.59
C GLN A 83 2.31 -5.86 13.54
N GLU A 84 3.43 -5.13 13.52
CA GLU A 84 3.74 -4.13 12.48
C GLU A 84 3.97 -4.76 11.08
N MET A 85 3.92 -6.09 10.93
CA MET A 85 4.10 -6.80 9.67
C MET A 85 3.07 -7.93 9.56
N ASP A 86 2.41 -8.03 8.40
CA ASP A 86 1.46 -9.10 8.13
C ASP A 86 2.15 -10.48 8.05
N PRO A 87 1.44 -11.57 8.38
CA PRO A 87 2.02 -12.91 8.41
C PRO A 87 2.64 -13.39 7.09
N LEU A 88 2.16 -12.94 5.93
CA LEU A 88 2.73 -13.30 4.62
C LEU A 88 4.01 -12.52 4.32
N SER A 89 4.07 -11.23 4.68
CA SER A 89 5.30 -10.43 4.60
C SER A 89 6.39 -10.94 5.54
N LYS A 90 5.99 -11.46 6.72
CA LYS A 90 6.91 -12.15 7.63
C LYS A 90 7.40 -13.48 7.05
N MET A 91 6.52 -14.26 6.42
CA MET A 91 6.89 -15.50 5.72
C MET A 91 7.82 -15.26 4.53
N ALA A 92 7.66 -14.15 3.80
CA ALA A 92 8.57 -13.74 2.73
C ALA A 92 9.96 -13.35 3.24
N ALA A 93 10.06 -12.84 4.47
CA ALA A 93 11.31 -12.49 5.14
C ALA A 93 12.03 -13.72 5.71
N ASP A 94 11.31 -14.65 6.35
CA ASP A 94 11.89 -15.85 6.99
C ASP A 94 12.43 -16.87 5.97
N LEU A 95 11.86 -16.91 4.76
CA LEU A 95 12.32 -17.75 3.64
C LEU A 95 13.71 -17.35 3.08
N LEU A 96 14.20 -16.16 3.41
CA LEU A 96 15.51 -15.66 2.96
C LEU A 96 16.66 -16.09 3.87
N ASP A 97 16.38 -16.65 5.06
CA ASP A 97 17.35 -16.84 6.14
C ASP A 97 17.87 -18.29 6.28
N VAL A 98 18.23 -18.92 5.16
CA VAL A 98 19.02 -20.16 5.16
C VAL A 98 20.51 -19.82 5.22
N ALA A 99 21.03 -19.61 6.44
CA ALA A 99 22.45 -19.56 6.87
C ALA A 99 23.42 -18.58 6.13
N PRO A 100 24.39 -17.96 6.85
CA PRO A 100 25.16 -16.85 6.30
C PRO A 100 26.21 -17.32 5.29
N ILE A 101 25.93 -17.14 4.00
CA ILE A 101 26.95 -17.14 2.95
C ILE A 101 27.46 -15.70 2.80
N ASP A 102 28.77 -15.53 2.93
CA ASP A 102 29.55 -14.29 2.88
C ASP A 102 29.00 -13.22 1.92
N ARG A 103 28.38 -12.17 2.47
CA ARG A 103 27.80 -11.01 1.75
C ARG A 103 28.85 -10.06 1.14
N ARG A 104 30.08 -10.52 0.84
CA ARG A 104 31.17 -9.67 0.33
C ARG A 104 31.61 -9.93 -1.11
N LYS A 105 30.98 -10.85 -1.86
CA LYS A 105 31.29 -11.09 -3.28
C LYS A 105 30.05 -11.40 -4.15
N SER A 106 29.07 -10.50 -4.18
CA SER A 106 27.96 -10.59 -5.14
C SER A 106 27.59 -9.23 -5.70
N LYS A 107 28.59 -8.47 -6.17
CA LYS A 107 28.39 -7.14 -6.78
C LYS A 107 28.42 -7.12 -8.32
N ASP A 108 28.53 -8.27 -8.97
CA ASP A 108 28.56 -8.36 -10.45
C ASP A 108 27.58 -9.41 -10.99
N ILE A 109 26.30 -9.33 -10.57
CA ILE A 109 25.22 -9.75 -11.45
C ILE A 109 24.84 -8.49 -12.21
N VAL A 110 24.79 -8.56 -13.54
CA VAL A 110 24.27 -7.48 -14.41
C VAL A 110 22.79 -7.27 -14.06
N ALA A 111 22.52 -6.63 -12.94
CA ALA A 111 21.26 -6.02 -12.63
C ALA A 111 21.25 -4.73 -13.45
N ASP A 112 20.37 -4.68 -14.46
CA ASP A 112 19.99 -3.43 -15.11
C ASP A 112 19.54 -2.49 -13.97
N GLU A 113 20.32 -1.46 -13.64
CA GLU A 113 20.09 -0.58 -12.46
C GLU A 113 18.69 0.08 -12.47
N GLY A 114 17.96 0.00 -13.60
CA GLY A 114 16.60 0.50 -13.76
C GLY A 114 15.44 -0.48 -13.52
N ILE A 115 15.67 -1.74 -13.10
CA ILE A 115 14.60 -2.71 -12.82
C ILE A 115 14.40 -2.89 -11.31
N GLU A 116 13.15 -2.73 -10.85
CA GLU A 116 12.77 -2.91 -9.45
C GLU A 116 13.05 -4.35 -8.96
N PRO A 117 13.58 -4.56 -7.75
CA PRO A 117 13.79 -5.90 -7.21
C PRO A 117 12.50 -6.72 -7.14
N TRP A 118 12.52 -7.93 -7.69
CA TRP A 118 11.38 -8.87 -7.66
C TRP A 118 10.83 -9.14 -6.26
N ALA A 119 11.67 -9.05 -5.22
CA ALA A 119 11.27 -9.26 -3.82
C ALA A 119 10.19 -8.26 -3.34
N LEU A 120 10.28 -6.99 -3.73
CA LEU A 120 9.28 -5.97 -3.38
C LEU A 120 7.94 -6.29 -4.02
N ARG A 121 7.95 -6.66 -5.30
CA ARG A 121 6.76 -7.07 -6.06
C ARG A 121 6.12 -8.32 -5.49
N LYS A 122 6.93 -9.31 -5.09
CA LYS A 122 6.44 -10.51 -4.40
C LYS A 122 5.64 -10.14 -3.15
N SER A 123 6.18 -9.29 -2.28
CA SER A 123 5.48 -8.87 -1.06
C SER A 123 4.17 -8.15 -1.39
N ALA A 124 4.17 -7.26 -2.39
CA ALA A 124 2.95 -6.58 -2.85
C ALA A 124 1.90 -7.53 -3.45
N ILE A 125 2.32 -8.57 -4.18
CA ILE A 125 1.41 -9.58 -4.74
C ILE A 125 0.78 -10.40 -3.61
N LEU A 126 1.60 -10.87 -2.67
CA LEU A 126 1.17 -11.70 -1.55
C LEU A 126 0.19 -10.98 -0.61
N SER A 127 0.38 -9.67 -0.39
CA SER A 127 -0.53 -8.87 0.42
C SER A 127 -1.83 -8.52 -0.30
N LYS A 128 -1.79 -8.30 -1.63
CA LYS A 128 -2.96 -7.89 -2.42
C LYS A 128 -3.86 -9.05 -2.81
N PHE A 129 -3.30 -10.18 -3.25
CA PHE A 129 -4.06 -11.31 -3.81
C PHE A 129 -4.25 -12.40 -2.77
N THR A 130 -5.15 -12.14 -1.82
CA THR A 130 -5.51 -13.06 -0.74
C THR A 130 -6.86 -13.74 -0.99
N THR A 131 -7.15 -14.82 -0.28
CA THR A 131 -8.42 -15.54 -0.39
C THR A 131 -8.88 -16.11 0.94
N SER A 132 -10.21 -16.12 1.13
CA SER A 132 -10.89 -16.86 2.20
C SER A 132 -11.49 -18.17 1.71
N GLU A 133 -11.43 -18.44 0.39
CA GLU A 133 -11.90 -19.68 -0.20
C GLU A 133 -10.98 -20.84 0.12
N LYS A 134 -11.56 -22.04 0.04
CA LYS A 134 -10.93 -23.31 0.34
C LYS A 134 -10.08 -23.76 -0.84
N LEU A 135 -8.77 -23.87 -0.60
CA LEU A 135 -7.75 -24.24 -1.59
C LEU A 135 -7.48 -25.74 -1.57
N SER A 136 -7.03 -26.30 -2.69
CA SER A 136 -6.66 -27.71 -2.80
C SER A 136 -5.30 -27.89 -3.47
N ILE A 137 -4.59 -28.93 -3.08
CA ILE A 137 -3.33 -29.37 -3.67
C ILE A 137 -3.54 -30.78 -4.21
N VAL A 138 -3.81 -30.90 -5.52
CA VAL A 138 -3.95 -32.21 -6.16
C VAL A 138 -2.55 -32.75 -6.49
N THR A 139 -2.01 -33.64 -5.66
CA THR A 139 -0.69 -34.27 -5.91
C THR A 139 -0.82 -35.78 -6.05
N SER A 140 -0.42 -36.30 -7.21
CA SER A 140 -0.54 -37.74 -7.54
C SER A 140 0.55 -38.64 -6.95
N PHE A 141 1.53 -38.10 -6.20
CA PHE A 141 2.66 -38.89 -5.67
C PHE A 141 2.90 -38.75 -4.16
N LEU A 142 2.17 -37.88 -3.45
CA LEU A 142 2.39 -37.66 -2.02
C LEU A 142 1.36 -38.37 -1.14
N SER A 143 0.27 -38.89 -1.74
CA SER A 143 -0.63 -39.85 -1.09
C SER A 143 0.02 -41.24 -1.15
N GLY A 144 0.70 -41.62 -0.07
CA GLY A 144 1.25 -42.97 0.12
C GLY A 144 2.72 -42.98 0.49
N GLY A 145 3.01 -42.82 1.78
CA GLY A 145 4.37 -42.93 2.32
C GLY A 145 4.96 -44.33 2.07
N GLU A 146 6.00 -44.39 1.24
CA GLU A 146 6.81 -45.59 1.06
C GLU A 146 7.58 -45.89 2.36
N LYS A 147 7.15 -46.89 3.15
CA LYS A 147 7.98 -47.48 4.21
C LYS A 147 8.07 -49.00 4.11
N VAL A 148 9.27 -49.43 3.70
CA VAL A 148 10.08 -50.56 4.20
C VAL A 148 9.31 -51.64 4.98
N VAL A 149 9.12 -52.78 4.33
CA VAL A 149 8.59 -54.02 4.92
C VAL A 149 9.60 -54.61 5.91
N VAL A 150 9.32 -54.55 7.21
CA VAL A 150 9.94 -55.45 8.20
C VAL A 150 8.95 -56.57 8.52
N LYS A 151 9.36 -57.80 8.23
CA LYS A 151 8.59 -59.03 8.49
C LYS A 151 8.43 -59.26 10.00
N ALA A 152 7.19 -59.32 10.48
CA ALA A 152 6.83 -60.04 11.70
C ALA A 152 5.54 -60.86 11.50
N GLN A 153 5.59 -62.11 11.99
CA GLN A 153 4.59 -63.16 11.80
C GLN A 153 3.31 -62.88 12.61
N SER A 154 2.16 -62.96 11.94
CA SER A 154 0.81 -63.13 12.50
C SER A 154 -0.16 -63.45 11.36
N SER A 155 -1.29 -64.08 11.68
CA SER A 155 -2.23 -64.79 10.80
C SER A 155 -2.87 -63.95 9.67
N VAL A 156 -3.25 -64.64 8.59
CA VAL A 156 -3.51 -64.08 7.25
C VAL A 156 -4.85 -63.34 7.11
N VAL A 157 -5.85 -63.62 7.96
CA VAL A 157 -7.21 -63.09 7.79
C VAL A 157 -7.42 -61.74 8.48
N ASP A 158 -6.92 -61.58 9.72
CA ASP A 158 -6.99 -60.31 10.44
C ASP A 158 -6.04 -59.25 9.86
N LYS A 159 -4.95 -59.68 9.21
CA LYS A 159 -4.02 -58.80 8.50
C LYS A 159 -4.61 -58.14 7.26
N VAL A 160 -5.50 -58.81 6.54
CA VAL A 160 -6.10 -58.23 5.33
C VAL A 160 -7.16 -57.21 5.73
N LYS A 161 -7.97 -57.52 6.75
CA LYS A 161 -8.99 -56.59 7.26
C LYS A 161 -8.40 -55.36 7.96
N ASN A 162 -7.43 -55.53 8.87
CA ASN A 162 -6.75 -54.40 9.49
C ASN A 162 -5.86 -53.61 8.50
N ARG A 163 -5.34 -54.22 7.43
CA ARG A 163 -4.63 -53.46 6.39
C ARG A 163 -5.58 -52.69 5.48
N LEU A 164 -6.76 -53.22 5.18
CA LEU A 164 -7.77 -52.50 4.38
C LEU A 164 -8.35 -51.33 5.17
N GLU A 165 -8.73 -51.54 6.43
CA GLU A 165 -9.27 -50.47 7.30
C GLU A 165 -8.19 -49.41 7.62
N GLN A 166 -6.91 -49.79 7.79
CA GLN A 166 -5.81 -48.81 7.91
C GLN A 166 -5.38 -48.18 6.57
N LEU A 167 -5.71 -48.77 5.42
CA LEU A 167 -5.46 -48.12 4.13
C LEU A 167 -6.54 -47.08 3.84
N ASP A 168 -7.81 -47.40 4.12
CA ASP A 168 -8.93 -46.47 4.00
C ASP A 168 -8.78 -45.27 4.96
N ASP A 169 -8.46 -45.47 6.24
CA ASP A 169 -8.30 -44.37 7.22
C ASP A 169 -7.09 -43.45 6.93
N PHE A 170 -5.99 -43.99 6.37
CA PHE A 170 -4.80 -43.20 6.04
C PHE A 170 -4.91 -42.47 4.68
N GLU A 171 -5.55 -43.07 3.68
CA GLU A 171 -5.83 -42.40 2.42
C GLU A 171 -6.88 -41.30 2.62
N GLU A 172 -7.96 -41.56 3.35
CA GLU A 172 -9.02 -40.57 3.55
C GLU A 172 -8.54 -39.36 4.38
N GLY A 173 -7.70 -39.58 5.41
CA GLY A 173 -7.11 -38.50 6.21
C GLY A 173 -6.05 -37.67 5.47
N SER A 174 -5.19 -38.29 4.66
CA SER A 174 -4.15 -37.60 3.89
C SER A 174 -4.71 -36.85 2.67
N VAL A 175 -5.72 -37.41 2.01
CA VAL A 175 -6.45 -36.75 0.92
C VAL A 175 -7.26 -35.57 1.47
N ARG A 176 -7.90 -35.70 2.63
CA ARG A 176 -8.62 -34.60 3.29
C ARG A 176 -7.70 -33.49 3.80
N GLN A 177 -6.44 -33.78 4.10
CA GLN A 177 -5.40 -32.78 4.39
C GLN A 177 -4.89 -32.03 3.15
N MET A 178 -5.20 -32.48 1.94
CA MET A 178 -4.80 -31.85 0.67
C MET A 178 -5.97 -31.11 -0.01
N LEU A 179 -7.15 -31.17 0.57
CA LEU A 179 -8.37 -30.47 0.15
C LEU A 179 -8.76 -29.47 1.25
N ASP A 180 -9.54 -28.47 0.89
CA ASP A 180 -10.11 -27.48 1.83
C ASP A 180 -9.12 -26.76 2.76
N LEU A 181 -7.95 -26.42 2.22
CA LEU A 181 -6.91 -25.65 2.88
C LEU A 181 -7.28 -24.17 2.98
N SER A 182 -7.00 -23.54 4.11
CA SER A 182 -6.91 -22.08 4.20
C SER A 182 -5.68 -21.56 3.44
N GLN A 183 -5.63 -20.25 3.18
CA GLN A 183 -4.46 -19.62 2.57
C GLN A 183 -3.16 -19.89 3.34
N GLN A 184 -3.19 -19.85 4.69
CA GLN A 184 -2.02 -20.10 5.53
C GLN A 184 -1.59 -21.56 5.46
N GLU A 185 -2.54 -22.49 5.53
CA GLU A 185 -2.23 -23.92 5.41
C GLU A 185 -1.69 -24.25 4.02
N TYR A 186 -2.26 -23.67 2.96
CA TYR A 186 -1.73 -23.82 1.59
C TYR A 186 -0.28 -23.35 1.51
N ALA A 187 0.02 -22.13 1.98
CA ALA A 187 1.38 -21.60 1.99
C ALA A 187 2.34 -22.48 2.82
N GLY A 188 1.89 -22.98 3.98
CA GLY A 188 2.66 -23.92 4.81
C GLY A 188 2.95 -25.25 4.10
N ARG A 189 2.00 -25.77 3.30
CA ARG A 189 2.22 -26.97 2.47
C ARG A 189 3.19 -26.74 1.32
N ILE A 190 3.13 -25.57 0.67
CA ILE A 190 4.12 -25.20 -0.35
C ILE A 190 5.52 -25.11 0.27
N GLU A 191 5.63 -24.55 1.48
CA GLU A 191 6.90 -24.50 2.20
C GLU A 191 7.41 -25.90 2.60
N GLN A 192 6.52 -26.79 3.01
CA GLN A 192 6.87 -28.19 3.24
C GLN A 192 7.46 -28.85 1.98
N LEU A 193 6.86 -28.61 0.80
CA LEU A 193 7.39 -29.11 -0.48
C LEU A 193 8.78 -28.54 -0.78
N ASN A 194 9.02 -27.28 -0.45
CA ASN A 194 10.33 -26.65 -0.59
C ASN A 194 11.38 -27.34 0.29
N GLN A 195 11.05 -27.57 1.57
CA GLN A 195 11.92 -28.27 2.51
C GLN A 195 12.20 -29.70 2.06
N GLU A 196 11.18 -30.42 1.59
CA GLU A 196 11.34 -31.77 1.04
C GLU A 196 12.22 -31.80 -0.21
N LEU A 197 12.13 -30.78 -1.07
CA LEU A 197 13.00 -30.63 -2.24
C LEU A 197 14.46 -30.46 -1.82
N VAL A 198 14.72 -29.54 -0.90
CA VAL A 198 16.07 -29.24 -0.38
C VAL A 198 16.64 -30.46 0.35
N GLN A 199 15.83 -31.14 1.16
CA GLN A 199 16.23 -32.37 1.85
C GLN A 199 16.54 -33.51 0.86
N ALA A 200 15.70 -33.72 -0.16
CA ALA A 200 15.95 -34.68 -1.22
C ALA A 200 17.24 -34.34 -1.99
N TRP A 201 17.54 -33.05 -2.16
CA TRP A 201 18.78 -32.59 -2.77
C TRP A 201 20.00 -32.92 -1.91
N HIS A 202 19.97 -32.66 -0.59
CA HIS A 202 21.09 -32.95 0.29
C HIS A 202 21.32 -34.46 0.52
N THR A 203 20.28 -35.27 0.42
CA THR A 203 20.35 -36.74 0.49
C THR A 203 20.68 -37.41 -0.86
N ASP A 204 21.11 -36.61 -1.85
CA ASP A 204 21.50 -37.04 -3.20
C ASP A 204 20.37 -37.72 -4.01
N GLN A 205 19.11 -37.60 -3.57
CA GLN A 205 17.91 -38.11 -4.23
C GLN A 205 17.46 -37.19 -5.39
N ARG A 206 18.32 -36.99 -6.39
CA ARG A 206 18.11 -36.02 -7.49
C ARG A 206 16.84 -36.25 -8.30
N VAL A 207 16.47 -37.51 -8.51
CA VAL A 207 15.23 -37.88 -9.22
C VAL A 207 14.00 -37.45 -8.41
N ARG A 208 14.05 -37.59 -7.08
CA ARG A 208 12.97 -37.12 -6.20
C ARG A 208 12.87 -35.60 -6.21
N ALA A 209 14.00 -34.88 -6.11
CA ALA A 209 14.00 -33.42 -6.22
C ALA A 209 13.40 -32.93 -7.56
N LEU A 210 13.76 -33.56 -8.68
CA LEU A 210 13.16 -33.26 -9.99
C LEU A 210 11.65 -33.54 -10.01
N LYS A 211 11.20 -34.66 -9.43
CA LYS A 211 9.76 -34.97 -9.33
C LYS A 211 9.01 -33.90 -8.53
N ILE A 212 9.56 -33.41 -7.42
CA ILE A 212 8.95 -32.34 -6.62
C ILE A 212 8.86 -31.04 -7.44
N ALA A 213 9.91 -30.66 -8.18
CA ALA A 213 9.89 -29.48 -9.05
C ALA A 213 8.84 -29.60 -10.18
N ILE A 214 8.69 -30.79 -10.78
CA ILE A 214 7.62 -31.07 -11.75
C ILE A 214 6.25 -30.92 -11.11
N GLN A 215 6.06 -31.45 -9.89
CA GLN A 215 4.79 -31.34 -9.16
C GLN A 215 4.44 -29.89 -8.83
N CYS A 216 5.39 -29.11 -8.34
CA CYS A 216 5.20 -27.68 -8.07
C CYS A 216 4.75 -26.96 -9.34
N SER A 217 5.41 -27.22 -10.48
CA SER A 217 5.04 -26.64 -11.77
C SER A 217 3.64 -27.06 -12.27
N LYS A 218 3.17 -28.26 -11.91
CA LYS A 218 1.79 -28.70 -12.22
C LYS A 218 0.73 -27.89 -11.48
N LEU A 219 1.03 -27.42 -10.27
CA LEU A 219 0.10 -26.60 -9.49
C LEU A 219 -0.22 -25.26 -10.18
N LEU A 220 0.64 -24.80 -11.10
CA LEU A 220 0.42 -23.59 -11.90
C LEU A 220 -0.56 -23.78 -13.06
N VAL A 221 -0.92 -25.02 -13.39
CA VAL A 221 -1.99 -25.33 -14.36
C VAL A 221 -3.37 -25.13 -13.71
N ASP A 222 -3.46 -25.31 -12.39
CA ASP A 222 -4.72 -25.23 -11.66
C ASP A 222 -5.11 -23.77 -11.36
N THR A 223 -6.17 -23.32 -12.02
CA THR A 223 -6.78 -22.01 -11.82
C THR A 223 -7.93 -22.03 -10.82
N ASN A 224 -8.12 -23.11 -10.03
CA ASN A 224 -9.06 -23.08 -8.91
C ASN A 224 -8.70 -21.95 -7.92
N VAL A 225 -9.74 -21.21 -7.52
CA VAL A 225 -9.65 -19.96 -6.77
C VAL A 225 -8.82 -18.93 -7.56
N ILE A 226 -9.37 -18.50 -8.69
CA ILE A 226 -8.67 -17.66 -9.70
C ILE A 226 -8.05 -16.40 -9.07
N GLN A 227 -8.73 -15.78 -8.11
CA GLN A 227 -8.26 -14.57 -7.43
C GLN A 227 -6.93 -14.76 -6.67
N PHE A 228 -6.62 -15.99 -6.24
CA PHE A 228 -5.38 -16.34 -5.53
C PHE A 228 -4.24 -16.74 -6.48
N TYR A 229 -4.51 -16.85 -7.78
CA TYR A 229 -3.51 -17.30 -8.76
C TYR A 229 -2.20 -16.50 -8.75
N PRO A 230 -2.20 -15.15 -8.66
CA PRO A 230 -0.97 -14.37 -8.57
C PRO A 230 -0.08 -14.78 -7.38
N SER A 231 -0.67 -14.99 -6.21
CA SER A 231 0.04 -15.43 -5.00
C SER A 231 0.54 -16.86 -5.12
N LYS A 232 -0.29 -17.76 -5.66
CA LYS A 232 0.09 -19.15 -6.00
C LYS A 232 1.32 -19.17 -6.90
N PHE A 233 1.32 -18.35 -7.95
CA PHE A 233 2.43 -18.25 -8.89
C PHE A 233 3.75 -17.89 -8.19
N VAL A 234 3.75 -16.84 -7.38
CA VAL A 234 4.99 -16.37 -6.75
C VAL A 234 5.56 -17.43 -5.81
N LEU A 235 4.73 -18.04 -4.95
CA LEU A 235 5.16 -19.09 -4.02
C LEU A 235 5.79 -20.30 -4.73
N ILE A 236 5.17 -20.74 -5.82
CA ILE A 236 5.66 -21.90 -6.57
C ILE A 236 6.95 -21.57 -7.33
N THR A 237 7.02 -20.40 -7.97
CA THR A 237 8.22 -20.03 -8.76
C THR A 237 9.46 -19.86 -7.89
N ASP A 238 9.33 -19.55 -6.59
CA ASP A 238 10.46 -19.54 -5.66
C ASP A 238 11.08 -20.94 -5.48
N ILE A 239 10.24 -21.98 -5.36
CA ILE A 239 10.72 -23.38 -5.29
C ILE A 239 11.46 -23.75 -6.57
N LEU A 240 10.93 -23.32 -7.72
CA LEU A 240 11.58 -23.57 -9.02
C LEU A 240 12.92 -22.85 -9.12
N ASP A 241 13.02 -21.62 -8.63
CA ASP A 241 14.27 -20.85 -8.62
C ASP A 241 15.32 -21.50 -7.70
N ILE A 242 14.90 -22.00 -6.53
CA ILE A 242 15.77 -22.79 -5.63
C ILE A 242 16.27 -24.05 -6.36
N PHE A 243 15.37 -24.80 -6.99
CA PHE A 243 15.74 -25.98 -7.77
C PHE A 243 16.74 -25.65 -8.88
N GLY A 244 16.49 -24.58 -9.64
CA GLY A 244 17.37 -24.08 -10.70
C GLY A 244 18.76 -23.73 -10.19
N LYS A 245 18.83 -22.99 -9.07
CA LYS A 245 20.09 -22.63 -8.40
C LYS A 245 20.86 -23.87 -7.93
N LEU A 246 20.18 -24.81 -7.29
CA LEU A 246 20.77 -26.06 -6.83
C LEU A 246 21.37 -26.88 -7.99
N VAL A 247 20.66 -27.00 -9.12
CA VAL A 247 21.17 -27.66 -10.34
C VAL A 247 22.40 -26.92 -10.89
N TYR A 248 22.34 -25.59 -10.98
CA TYR A 248 23.44 -24.77 -11.47
C TYR A 248 24.70 -24.90 -10.61
N GLU A 249 24.58 -24.82 -9.28
CA GLU A 249 25.69 -24.96 -8.34
C GLU A 249 26.34 -26.35 -8.45
N ARG A 250 25.53 -27.41 -8.56
CA ARG A 250 26.05 -28.77 -8.77
C ARG A 250 26.83 -28.90 -10.09
N LEU A 251 26.34 -28.30 -11.17
CA LEU A 251 27.06 -28.30 -12.45
C LEU A 251 28.38 -27.55 -12.32
N ARG A 252 28.41 -26.44 -11.57
CA ARG A 252 29.63 -25.68 -11.28
C ARG A 252 30.65 -26.50 -10.50
N THR A 253 30.24 -27.20 -9.43
CA THR A 253 31.12 -28.10 -8.66
C THR A 253 31.65 -29.26 -9.51
N LYS A 254 30.85 -29.78 -10.44
CA LYS A 254 31.30 -30.83 -11.37
C LYS A 254 32.21 -30.31 -12.49
N ALA A 255 32.17 -29.01 -12.77
CA ALA A 255 32.98 -28.36 -13.80
C ALA A 255 34.37 -27.94 -13.29
N GLU A 256 34.70 -28.19 -12.01
CA GLU A 256 36.04 -28.01 -11.48
C GLU A 256 37.06 -28.87 -12.25
N TYR A 257 38.18 -28.27 -12.66
CA TYR A 257 39.18 -28.92 -13.50
C TYR A 257 40.61 -28.64 -13.04
N TYR A 258 41.54 -29.47 -13.48
CA TYR A 258 42.98 -29.30 -13.25
C TYR A 258 43.59 -28.51 -14.42
N VAL A 259 44.21 -27.36 -14.12
CA VAL A 259 44.98 -26.60 -15.11
C VAL A 259 46.20 -27.43 -15.54
N GLN A 260 46.52 -27.48 -16.84
CA GLN A 260 47.66 -28.24 -17.36
C GLN A 260 48.96 -27.88 -16.61
N GLY A 261 49.52 -28.85 -15.88
CA GLY A 261 50.74 -28.68 -15.07
C GLY A 261 50.51 -28.39 -13.58
N SER A 262 49.27 -28.18 -13.13
CA SER A 262 48.93 -27.96 -11.71
C SER A 262 48.18 -29.15 -11.11
N LYS A 263 48.58 -29.58 -9.91
CA LYS A 263 47.85 -30.59 -9.11
C LYS A 263 46.68 -29.99 -8.30
N VAL A 264 46.42 -28.69 -8.43
CA VAL A 264 45.38 -27.99 -7.67
C VAL A 264 44.11 -27.88 -8.51
N CYS A 265 43.01 -28.41 -7.95
CA CYS A 265 41.67 -28.27 -8.52
C CYS A 265 41.29 -26.79 -8.55
N THR A 266 40.95 -26.24 -9.71
CA THR A 266 40.60 -24.83 -9.85
C THR A 266 39.09 -24.69 -10.07
N PRO A 267 38.36 -23.91 -9.24
CA PRO A 267 36.95 -23.70 -9.43
C PRO A 267 36.68 -22.84 -10.67
N LEU A 268 35.55 -23.10 -11.32
CA LEU A 268 35.15 -22.37 -12.52
C LEU A 268 34.94 -20.86 -12.19
N PRO A 269 35.58 -19.94 -12.93
CA PRO A 269 35.38 -18.50 -12.77
C PRO A 269 33.91 -18.10 -12.94
N GLU A 270 33.51 -16.94 -12.42
CA GLU A 270 32.11 -16.49 -12.56
C GLU A 270 31.72 -16.15 -14.01
N ASN A 271 32.66 -15.63 -14.79
CA ASN A 271 32.50 -15.32 -16.22
C ASN A 271 33.17 -16.37 -17.10
N PHE A 272 32.87 -17.65 -16.86
CA PHE A 272 33.43 -18.74 -17.64
C PHE A 272 32.84 -18.82 -19.05
N THR A 273 33.58 -19.39 -19.99
CA THR A 273 33.08 -19.75 -21.32
C THR A 273 32.83 -21.26 -21.41
N PRO A 274 31.92 -21.72 -22.28
CA PRO A 274 31.65 -23.15 -22.48
C PRO A 274 32.92 -23.95 -22.82
N ASP A 275 33.93 -23.35 -23.44
CA ASP A 275 35.19 -24.01 -23.77
C ASP A 275 36.02 -24.39 -22.53
N MET A 276 35.83 -23.67 -21.41
CA MET A 276 36.48 -23.95 -20.13
C MET A 276 35.79 -25.07 -19.34
N VAL A 277 34.63 -25.54 -19.80
CA VAL A 277 33.83 -26.55 -19.09
C VAL A 277 34.22 -27.96 -19.54
N PRO A 278 34.61 -28.87 -18.62
CA PRO A 278 34.94 -30.26 -18.95
C PRO A 278 33.78 -31.01 -19.63
N GLU A 279 34.09 -31.93 -20.54
CA GLU A 279 33.07 -32.67 -21.30
C GLU A 279 32.15 -33.50 -20.40
N SER A 280 32.66 -34.02 -19.28
CA SER A 280 31.86 -34.74 -18.28
C SER A 280 30.78 -33.86 -17.60
N ALA A 281 31.08 -32.58 -17.38
CA ALA A 281 30.14 -31.59 -16.87
C ALA A 281 29.13 -31.18 -17.94
N LYS A 282 29.57 -31.02 -19.20
CA LYS A 282 28.69 -30.77 -20.36
C LYS A 282 27.70 -31.92 -20.57
N GLU A 283 28.17 -33.16 -20.51
CA GLU A 283 27.31 -34.35 -20.62
C GLU A 283 26.29 -34.41 -19.47
N THR A 284 26.71 -34.12 -18.24
CA THR A 284 25.80 -34.02 -17.09
C THR A 284 24.74 -32.92 -17.31
N CYS A 285 25.13 -31.78 -17.88
CA CYS A 285 24.23 -30.69 -18.22
C CYS A 285 23.22 -31.09 -19.32
N ARG A 286 23.68 -31.68 -20.44
CA ARG A 286 22.81 -32.22 -21.51
C ARG A 286 21.82 -33.24 -20.97
N ASN A 287 22.25 -34.12 -20.07
CA ASN A 287 21.39 -35.10 -19.41
C ASN A 287 20.24 -34.47 -18.61
N TRP A 288 20.45 -33.32 -17.96
CA TRP A 288 19.36 -32.58 -17.32
C TRP A 288 18.35 -32.07 -18.35
N PHE A 289 18.82 -31.45 -19.42
CA PHE A 289 17.95 -30.96 -20.50
C PHE A 289 17.17 -32.10 -21.19
N TYR A 290 17.80 -33.25 -21.45
CA TYR A 290 17.09 -34.41 -22.02
C TYR A 290 16.02 -34.97 -21.07
N LYS A 291 16.30 -35.03 -19.77
CA LYS A 291 15.30 -35.44 -18.78
C LYS A 291 14.12 -34.48 -18.73
N ILE A 292 14.37 -33.18 -18.80
CA ILE A 292 13.31 -32.17 -18.83
C ILE A 292 12.52 -32.23 -20.14
N ALA A 293 13.19 -32.36 -21.28
CA ALA A 293 12.55 -32.52 -22.58
C ALA A 293 11.64 -33.77 -22.65
N SER A 294 11.96 -34.81 -21.88
CA SER A 294 11.15 -36.04 -21.78
C SER A 294 9.85 -35.90 -20.97
N ILE A 295 9.65 -34.77 -20.28
CA ILE A 295 8.39 -34.48 -19.58
C ILE A 295 7.27 -34.29 -20.61
N ARG A 296 6.20 -35.09 -20.49
CA ARG A 296 5.09 -35.12 -21.46
C ARG A 296 4.19 -33.88 -21.39
N GLU A 297 3.94 -33.39 -20.18
CA GLU A 297 3.05 -32.25 -19.95
C GLU A 297 3.77 -30.93 -20.28
N LEU A 298 3.09 -30.06 -21.05
CA LEU A 298 3.68 -28.84 -21.58
C LEU A 298 4.10 -27.85 -20.47
N VAL A 299 3.19 -27.53 -19.55
CA VAL A 299 3.42 -26.50 -18.52
C VAL A 299 4.56 -26.89 -17.57
N PRO A 300 4.58 -28.10 -16.97
CA PRO A 300 5.69 -28.52 -16.12
C PRO A 300 7.03 -28.56 -16.86
N ARG A 301 7.03 -29.01 -18.12
CA ARG A 301 8.25 -28.99 -18.95
C ARG A 301 8.78 -27.57 -19.11
N LEU A 302 7.91 -26.62 -19.48
CA LEU A 302 8.29 -25.22 -19.69
C LEU A 302 8.86 -24.59 -18.42
N TYR A 303 8.17 -24.70 -17.29
CA TYR A 303 8.60 -24.09 -16.04
C TYR A 303 9.92 -24.66 -15.52
N VAL A 304 10.10 -25.99 -15.55
CA VAL A 304 11.35 -26.60 -15.10
C VAL A 304 12.50 -26.27 -16.07
N GLU A 305 12.24 -26.20 -17.37
CA GLU A 305 13.24 -25.78 -18.36
C GLU A 305 13.66 -24.32 -18.18
N MET A 306 12.69 -23.42 -17.94
CA MET A 306 12.93 -22.02 -17.59
C MET A 306 13.76 -21.91 -16.30
N ALA A 307 13.43 -22.67 -15.25
CA ALA A 307 14.13 -22.62 -13.98
C ALA A 307 15.63 -22.96 -14.09
N ILE A 308 16.00 -23.89 -14.98
CA ILE A 308 17.41 -24.25 -15.20
C ILE A 308 18.04 -23.51 -16.38
N LEU A 309 17.40 -22.49 -16.94
CA LEU A 309 17.85 -21.81 -18.16
C LEU A 309 19.28 -21.29 -18.04
N LYS A 310 19.68 -20.79 -16.86
CA LYS A 310 21.05 -20.33 -16.59
C LYS A 310 22.08 -21.45 -16.82
N SER A 311 21.72 -22.71 -16.64
CA SER A 311 22.60 -23.86 -16.90
C SER A 311 22.93 -24.06 -18.38
N TYR A 312 22.25 -23.41 -19.32
CA TYR A 312 22.70 -23.40 -20.73
C TYR A 312 24.08 -22.78 -20.92
N SER A 313 24.55 -21.94 -19.98
CA SER A 313 25.90 -21.34 -20.00
C SER A 313 27.02 -22.37 -20.03
N PHE A 314 26.79 -23.59 -19.51
CA PHE A 314 27.76 -24.68 -19.56
C PHE A 314 27.89 -25.31 -20.95
N LEU A 315 26.89 -25.11 -21.82
CA LEU A 315 26.82 -25.71 -23.15
C LEU A 315 27.17 -24.70 -24.23
N THR A 316 26.61 -23.49 -24.15
CA THR A 316 26.74 -22.46 -25.19
C THR A 316 26.73 -21.07 -24.58
N SER A 317 27.40 -20.11 -25.24
CA SER A 317 27.32 -18.67 -24.89
C SER A 317 26.42 -17.89 -25.85
N SER A 318 26.16 -18.41 -27.05
CA SER A 318 25.53 -17.67 -28.15
C SER A 318 24.07 -18.02 -28.42
N GLU A 319 23.53 -19.09 -27.80
CA GLU A 319 22.20 -19.62 -28.16
C GLU A 319 21.08 -19.24 -27.18
N PHE A 320 21.36 -18.39 -26.18
CA PHE A 320 20.34 -17.98 -25.21
C PHE A 320 19.15 -17.28 -25.87
N SER A 321 19.39 -16.38 -26.82
CA SER A 321 18.32 -15.70 -27.55
C SER A 321 17.43 -16.70 -28.32
N GLN A 322 18.02 -17.73 -28.93
CA GLN A 322 17.27 -18.76 -29.64
C GLN A 322 16.44 -19.63 -28.68
N ALA A 323 17.01 -19.99 -27.52
CA ALA A 323 16.31 -20.73 -26.49
C ALA A 323 15.12 -19.93 -25.92
N LEU A 324 15.32 -18.65 -25.62
CA LEU A 324 14.29 -17.73 -25.14
C LEU A 324 13.14 -17.56 -26.16
N LEU A 325 13.47 -17.36 -27.45
CA LEU A 325 12.47 -17.28 -28.51
C LEU A 325 11.73 -18.60 -28.74
N ARG A 326 12.42 -19.75 -28.62
CA ARG A 326 11.77 -21.06 -28.66
C ARG A 326 10.78 -21.21 -27.51
N LEU A 327 11.19 -20.90 -26.28
CA LEU A 327 10.32 -20.97 -25.10
C LEU A 327 9.11 -20.04 -25.26
N THR A 328 9.31 -18.83 -25.77
CA THR A 328 8.23 -17.87 -26.11
C THR A 328 7.20 -18.50 -27.05
N ARG A 329 7.66 -19.12 -28.14
CA ARG A 329 6.76 -19.80 -29.10
C ARG A 329 6.06 -21.01 -28.49
N MET A 330 6.70 -21.73 -27.58
CA MET A 330 6.08 -22.87 -26.90
C MET A 330 4.99 -22.44 -25.90
N ILE A 331 5.10 -21.27 -25.28
CA ILE A 331 4.08 -20.71 -24.38
C ILE A 331 2.75 -20.46 -25.12
N ARG A 332 2.78 -20.24 -26.45
CA ARG A 332 1.56 -20.13 -27.28
C ARG A 332 0.66 -21.37 -27.22
N GLY A 333 1.21 -22.52 -26.82
CA GLY A 333 0.44 -23.76 -26.63
C GLY A 333 -0.36 -23.83 -25.32
N ILE A 334 -0.26 -22.83 -24.43
CA ILE A 334 -1.03 -22.76 -23.19
C ILE A 334 -2.39 -22.10 -23.51
N GLY A 335 -3.48 -22.86 -23.37
CA GLY A 335 -4.83 -22.40 -23.72
C GLY A 335 -5.51 -21.52 -22.68
N ASP A 336 -5.09 -21.57 -21.41
CA ASP A 336 -5.61 -20.66 -20.39
C ASP A 336 -4.83 -19.32 -20.43
N PRO A 337 -5.49 -18.18 -20.71
CA PRO A 337 -4.81 -16.90 -20.91
C PRO A 337 -4.15 -16.36 -19.63
N LEU A 338 -4.67 -16.71 -18.44
CA LEU A 338 -4.07 -16.32 -17.16
C LEU A 338 -2.79 -17.13 -16.90
N VAL A 339 -2.85 -18.45 -17.08
CA VAL A 339 -1.66 -19.30 -16.96
C VAL A 339 -0.59 -18.89 -17.97
N ALA A 340 -1.02 -18.56 -19.18
CA ALA A 340 -0.12 -18.17 -20.26
C ALA A 340 0.58 -16.83 -19.98
N VAL A 341 -0.10 -15.79 -19.45
CA VAL A 341 0.55 -14.51 -19.15
C VAL A 341 1.59 -14.65 -18.02
N TYR A 342 1.31 -15.49 -17.02
CA TYR A 342 2.24 -15.74 -15.92
C TYR A 342 3.44 -16.59 -16.35
N ALA A 343 3.26 -17.53 -17.28
CA ALA A 343 4.38 -18.23 -17.90
C ALA A 343 5.30 -17.27 -18.68
N ARG A 344 4.72 -16.30 -19.42
CA ARG A 344 5.48 -15.23 -20.09
C ARG A 344 6.22 -14.36 -19.09
N CYS A 345 5.58 -14.01 -17.97
CA CYS A 345 6.20 -13.25 -16.88
C CYS A 345 7.41 -13.98 -16.30
N TYR A 346 7.28 -15.29 -16.01
CA TYR A 346 8.41 -16.09 -15.50
C TYR A 346 9.55 -16.17 -16.52
N LEU A 347 9.25 -16.37 -17.80
CA LEU A 347 10.25 -16.37 -18.87
C LEU A 347 10.99 -15.03 -18.95
N CYS A 348 10.27 -13.91 -18.92
CA CYS A 348 10.86 -12.57 -18.92
C CYS A 348 11.76 -12.37 -17.70
N ARG A 349 11.30 -12.78 -16.51
CA ARG A 349 12.07 -12.68 -15.27
C ARG A 349 13.37 -13.48 -15.31
N VAL A 350 13.30 -14.75 -15.70
CA VAL A 350 14.50 -15.60 -15.77
C VAL A 350 15.41 -15.15 -16.91
N GLY A 351 14.86 -14.70 -18.03
CA GLY A 351 15.62 -14.20 -19.18
C GLY A 351 16.50 -13.01 -18.86
N VAL A 352 16.06 -12.09 -17.99
CA VAL A 352 16.88 -10.95 -17.53
C VAL A 352 18.13 -11.40 -16.76
N THR A 353 18.08 -12.54 -16.08
CA THR A 353 19.24 -13.06 -15.30
C THR A 353 20.34 -13.67 -16.16
N VAL A 354 20.09 -13.83 -17.45
CA VAL A 354 20.98 -14.50 -18.40
C VAL A 354 21.60 -13.45 -19.33
N PRO A 355 22.91 -13.55 -19.64
CA PRO A 355 23.57 -12.64 -20.59
C PRO A 355 23.02 -12.88 -22.00
N SER A 356 21.93 -12.19 -22.33
CA SER A 356 21.35 -12.11 -23.67
C SER A 356 21.48 -10.67 -24.16
N GLY A 357 22.21 -10.46 -25.26
CA GLY A 357 22.42 -9.11 -25.82
C GLY A 357 21.18 -8.50 -26.45
N ASP A 358 20.16 -9.31 -26.75
CA ASP A 358 18.91 -8.87 -27.39
C ASP A 358 17.69 -9.20 -26.52
N LYS A 359 16.86 -8.18 -26.26
CA LYS A 359 15.59 -8.25 -25.53
C LYS A 359 14.39 -8.51 -26.46
N GLU A 360 14.61 -8.94 -27.70
CA GLU A 360 13.56 -9.29 -28.68
C GLU A 360 12.50 -10.23 -28.10
N TYR A 361 12.92 -11.25 -27.34
CA TYR A 361 11.99 -12.19 -26.70
C TYR A 361 10.99 -11.49 -25.76
N VAL A 362 11.38 -10.43 -25.05
CA VAL A 362 10.48 -9.69 -24.16
C VAL A 362 9.40 -8.99 -24.96
N LYS A 363 9.77 -8.38 -26.10
CA LYS A 363 8.81 -7.74 -27.02
C LYS A 363 7.85 -8.76 -27.62
N GLU A 364 8.38 -9.90 -28.08
CA GLU A 364 7.56 -11.00 -28.61
C GLU A 364 6.57 -11.53 -27.57
N ASN A 365 6.97 -11.70 -26.30
CA ASN A 365 6.06 -12.11 -25.23
C ASN A 365 4.91 -11.10 -25.03
N PHE A 366 5.20 -9.79 -25.10
CA PHE A 366 4.19 -8.75 -25.01
C PHE A 366 3.23 -8.77 -26.22
N TYR A 367 3.76 -8.84 -27.45
CA TYR A 367 2.93 -8.90 -28.65
C TYR A 367 2.09 -10.18 -28.72
N ASP A 368 2.65 -11.33 -28.31
CA ASP A 368 1.92 -12.58 -28.23
C ASP A 368 0.75 -12.49 -27.24
N PHE A 369 0.91 -11.77 -26.13
CA PHE A 369 -0.19 -11.50 -25.20
C PHE A 369 -1.28 -10.66 -25.86
N LEU A 370 -0.92 -9.57 -26.56
CA LEU A 370 -1.89 -8.72 -27.27
C LEU A 370 -2.63 -9.50 -28.36
N ALA A 371 -1.92 -10.35 -29.11
CA ALA A 371 -2.50 -11.17 -30.17
C ALA A 371 -3.51 -12.20 -29.62
N SER A 372 -3.31 -12.71 -28.41
CA SER A 372 -4.21 -13.65 -27.74
C SER A 372 -5.20 -12.98 -26.77
N TYR A 373 -5.25 -11.65 -26.70
CA TYR A 373 -6.07 -10.94 -25.69
C TYR A 373 -7.56 -11.25 -25.84
N ASN A 374 -8.03 -11.45 -27.06
CA ASN A 374 -9.43 -11.81 -27.35
C ASN A 374 -9.89 -13.11 -26.66
N GLN A 375 -8.97 -14.02 -26.31
CA GLN A 375 -9.28 -15.27 -25.61
C GLN A 375 -9.88 -15.04 -24.22
N VAL A 376 -9.60 -13.90 -23.60
CA VAL A 376 -10.20 -13.49 -22.32
C VAL A 376 -11.73 -13.41 -22.40
N PHE A 377 -12.28 -13.12 -23.58
CA PHE A 377 -13.72 -12.99 -23.80
C PHE A 377 -14.39 -14.30 -24.26
N SER A 378 -13.64 -15.40 -24.37
CA SER A 378 -14.14 -16.71 -24.82
C SER A 378 -15.21 -17.30 -23.89
N ALA A 379 -16.08 -18.16 -24.45
CA ALA A 379 -17.19 -18.76 -23.71
C ALA A 379 -16.72 -19.63 -22.52
N ASN A 380 -15.58 -20.31 -22.67
CA ASN A 380 -14.99 -21.14 -21.63
C ASN A 380 -14.59 -20.30 -20.41
N ILE A 381 -13.94 -19.15 -20.64
CA ILE A 381 -13.55 -18.23 -19.56
C ILE A 381 -14.79 -17.62 -18.92
N ARG A 382 -15.79 -17.18 -19.71
CA ARG A 382 -17.06 -16.68 -19.15
C ARG A 382 -17.76 -17.71 -18.27
N SER A 383 -17.80 -18.98 -18.68
CA SER A 383 -18.37 -20.07 -17.89
C SER A 383 -17.61 -20.29 -16.57
N GLU A 384 -16.27 -20.23 -16.62
CA GLU A 384 -15.43 -20.44 -15.44
C GLU A 384 -15.52 -19.27 -14.44
N LEU A 385 -15.57 -18.05 -14.95
CA LEU A 385 -15.83 -16.84 -14.16
C LEU A 385 -17.22 -16.89 -13.49
N GLY A 386 -18.25 -17.34 -14.22
CA GLY A 386 -19.57 -17.57 -13.67
C GLY A 386 -19.60 -18.63 -12.57
N ARG A 387 -18.84 -19.73 -12.74
CA ARG A 387 -18.69 -20.80 -11.75
C ARG A 387 -18.05 -20.31 -10.46
N GLN A 388 -17.00 -19.49 -10.57
CA GLN A 388 -16.25 -18.95 -9.43
C GLN A 388 -16.79 -17.60 -8.92
N LYS A 389 -17.89 -17.07 -9.52
CA LYS A 389 -18.50 -15.78 -9.18
C LYS A 389 -17.53 -14.60 -9.23
N VAL A 390 -16.62 -14.61 -10.20
CA VAL A 390 -15.64 -13.54 -10.42
C VAL A 390 -16.12 -12.70 -11.60
N ASP A 391 -16.23 -11.38 -11.42
CA ASP A 391 -16.53 -10.48 -12.53
C ASP A 391 -15.31 -10.29 -13.44
N LEU A 392 -15.56 -9.91 -14.70
CA LEU A 392 -14.50 -9.78 -15.69
C LEU A 392 -13.49 -8.68 -15.33
N SER A 393 -13.93 -7.58 -14.72
CA SER A 393 -13.03 -6.51 -14.28
C SER A 393 -12.02 -7.04 -13.26
N THR A 394 -12.50 -7.74 -12.23
CA THR A 394 -11.66 -8.40 -11.23
C THR A 394 -10.71 -9.40 -11.90
N TYR A 395 -11.19 -10.22 -12.83
CA TYR A 395 -10.34 -11.15 -13.57
C TYR A 395 -9.20 -10.45 -14.33
N LEU A 396 -9.49 -9.33 -15.02
CA LEU A 396 -8.49 -8.54 -15.73
C LEU A 396 -7.42 -7.96 -14.79
N THR A 397 -7.78 -7.62 -13.53
CA THR A 397 -6.78 -7.14 -12.56
C THR A 397 -5.74 -8.19 -12.16
N LEU A 398 -6.04 -9.49 -12.38
CA LEU A 398 -5.10 -10.58 -12.10
C LEU A 398 -3.95 -10.62 -13.10
N TYR A 399 -4.11 -10.01 -14.28
CA TYR A 399 -3.06 -9.92 -15.29
C TYR A 399 -2.04 -8.82 -14.94
N THR A 400 -2.44 -7.84 -14.13
CA THR A 400 -1.64 -6.64 -13.85
C THR A 400 -0.23 -6.96 -13.36
N PRO A 401 0.00 -7.87 -12.37
CA PRO A 401 1.36 -8.14 -11.89
C PRO A 401 2.28 -8.74 -12.97
N ALA A 402 1.74 -9.63 -13.80
CA ALA A 402 2.49 -10.28 -14.86
C ALA A 402 2.81 -9.29 -16.00
N LEU A 403 1.82 -8.51 -16.44
CA LEU A 403 1.99 -7.51 -17.48
C LEU A 403 2.91 -6.38 -17.06
N ASP A 404 2.81 -5.95 -15.80
CA ASP A 404 3.67 -4.90 -15.26
C ASP A 404 5.15 -5.31 -15.28
N TRP A 405 5.46 -6.57 -14.94
CA TRP A 405 6.84 -7.07 -15.06
C TRP A 405 7.32 -7.18 -16.51
N ILE A 406 6.47 -7.68 -17.41
CA ILE A 406 6.80 -7.77 -18.85
C ILE A 406 7.06 -6.36 -19.39
N LEU A 407 6.19 -5.40 -19.11
CA LEU A 407 6.31 -4.02 -19.55
C LEU A 407 7.52 -3.31 -18.94
N GLN A 408 7.81 -3.51 -17.65
CA GLN A 408 9.03 -2.98 -17.02
C GLN A 408 10.28 -3.56 -17.70
N SER A 409 10.26 -4.83 -18.10
CA SER A 409 11.35 -5.46 -18.84
C SER A 409 11.52 -4.86 -20.25
N VAL A 410 10.41 -4.49 -20.92
CA VAL A 410 10.43 -3.78 -22.22
C VAL A 410 10.94 -2.35 -22.06
N ALA A 411 10.47 -1.64 -21.02
CA ALA A 411 10.79 -0.25 -20.74
C ALA A 411 12.04 -0.08 -19.88
N ALA A 412 12.84 -1.14 -19.71
CA ALA A 412 14.07 -1.09 -18.93
C ALA A 412 14.98 0.04 -19.46
N ASN A 413 15.37 0.95 -18.55
CA ASN A 413 16.13 2.18 -18.82
C ASN A 413 15.35 3.36 -19.45
N ALA A 414 14.04 3.24 -19.63
CA ALA A 414 13.20 4.39 -19.97
C ALA A 414 12.91 5.23 -18.72
N PRO A 415 12.82 6.57 -18.84
CA PRO A 415 12.42 7.41 -17.72
C PRO A 415 10.95 7.18 -17.39
N GLU A 416 10.60 7.19 -16.09
CA GLU A 416 9.24 6.95 -15.59
C GLU A 416 8.19 7.89 -16.24
N ARG A 417 8.61 9.10 -16.63
CA ARG A 417 7.75 10.10 -17.28
C ARG A 417 7.47 9.83 -18.76
N LEU A 418 8.17 8.90 -19.41
CA LEU A 418 8.05 8.68 -20.86
C LEU A 418 6.64 8.26 -21.27
N LEU A 419 6.08 7.26 -20.59
CA LEU A 419 4.76 6.73 -20.90
C LEU A 419 3.65 7.76 -20.58
N PRO A 420 3.63 8.41 -19.39
CA PRO A 420 2.70 9.51 -19.13
C PRO A 420 2.81 10.64 -20.16
N ALA A 421 4.02 11.06 -20.54
CA ALA A 421 4.21 12.12 -21.54
C ALA A 421 3.71 11.72 -22.93
N TYR A 422 3.92 10.47 -23.34
CA TYR A 422 3.39 9.93 -24.58
C TYR A 422 1.86 9.93 -24.59
N ILE A 423 1.23 9.47 -23.51
CA ILE A 423 -0.23 9.47 -23.34
C ILE A 423 -0.76 10.91 -23.35
N ALA A 424 -0.12 11.83 -22.60
CA ALA A 424 -0.53 13.22 -22.50
C ALA A 424 -0.48 13.95 -23.85
N SER A 425 0.55 13.71 -24.65
CA SER A 425 0.67 14.28 -26.01
C SER A 425 -0.45 13.84 -26.96
N ARG A 426 -1.17 12.76 -26.64
CA ARG A 426 -2.22 12.16 -27.47
C ARG A 426 -3.51 11.93 -26.67
N ALA A 427 -3.74 12.74 -25.64
CA ALA A 427 -4.84 12.56 -24.71
C ALA A 427 -6.19 12.44 -25.44
N LEU A 428 -6.42 13.26 -26.48
CA LEU A 428 -7.65 13.23 -27.28
C LEU A 428 -7.86 11.88 -28.00
N GLN A 429 -6.81 11.27 -28.53
CA GLN A 429 -6.91 9.96 -29.19
C GLN A 429 -7.27 8.86 -28.18
N PHE A 430 -6.67 8.91 -26.98
CA PHE A 430 -7.04 7.98 -25.92
C PHE A 430 -8.47 8.18 -25.44
N ILE A 431 -8.96 9.42 -25.37
CA ILE A 431 -10.36 9.70 -25.01
C ILE A 431 -11.31 9.12 -26.06
N GLU A 432 -11.01 9.27 -27.35
CA GLU A 432 -11.80 8.67 -28.43
C GLU A 432 -11.84 7.14 -28.32
N LEU A 433 -10.68 6.51 -28.12
CA LEU A 433 -10.58 5.06 -27.94
C LEU A 433 -11.37 4.58 -26.72
N ILE A 434 -11.19 5.23 -25.55
CA ILE A 434 -11.91 4.87 -24.31
C ILE A 434 -13.42 5.08 -24.50
N SER A 435 -13.84 6.14 -25.18
CA SER A 435 -15.24 6.44 -25.45
C SER A 435 -15.89 5.43 -26.41
N SER A 436 -15.09 4.80 -27.27
CA SER A 436 -15.53 3.78 -28.23
C SER A 436 -15.56 2.35 -27.67
N CYS A 437 -15.08 2.12 -26.45
CA CYS A 437 -15.08 0.79 -25.84
C CYS A 437 -16.49 0.37 -25.39
N ASP A 438 -16.89 -0.84 -25.77
CA ASP A 438 -18.10 -1.49 -25.26
C ASP A 438 -17.93 -1.92 -23.79
N GLU A 439 -19.03 -2.00 -23.03
CA GLU A 439 -19.03 -2.31 -21.59
C GLU A 439 -18.59 -3.75 -21.25
N GLU A 440 -18.40 -4.64 -22.23
CA GLU A 440 -18.01 -6.04 -22.00
C GLU A 440 -16.57 -6.24 -21.49
N GLY A 441 -15.80 -5.18 -21.21
CA GLY A 441 -14.38 -5.23 -20.82
C GLY A 441 -14.04 -4.55 -19.49
N PHE A 442 -12.89 -3.86 -19.47
CA PHE A 442 -12.46 -3.09 -18.29
C PHE A 442 -13.37 -1.85 -18.11
N PRO A 443 -13.82 -1.51 -16.90
CA PRO A 443 -14.77 -0.43 -16.69
C PRO A 443 -14.27 0.92 -17.21
N GLN A 444 -15.08 1.58 -18.04
CA GLN A 444 -14.70 2.82 -18.71
C GLN A 444 -14.29 3.94 -17.73
N TYR A 445 -14.99 4.06 -16.60
CA TYR A 445 -14.66 5.04 -15.56
C TYR A 445 -13.24 4.83 -15.00
N LEU A 446 -12.78 3.58 -14.85
CA LEU A 446 -11.41 3.28 -14.39
C LEU A 446 -10.36 3.67 -15.45
N LEU A 447 -10.71 3.59 -16.74
CA LEU A 447 -9.83 4.06 -17.81
C LEU A 447 -9.71 5.59 -17.77
N PHE A 448 -10.82 6.32 -17.63
CA PHE A 448 -10.79 7.78 -17.46
C PHE A 448 -10.06 8.21 -16.19
N ARG A 449 -10.22 7.47 -15.09
CA ARG A 449 -9.46 7.69 -13.86
C ARG A 449 -7.96 7.51 -14.09
N THR A 450 -7.56 6.41 -14.73
CA THR A 450 -6.14 6.13 -15.03
C THR A 450 -5.55 7.16 -16.00
N LEU A 451 -6.31 7.59 -17.00
CA LEU A 451 -5.92 8.69 -17.88
C LEU A 451 -5.65 9.97 -17.07
N GLY A 452 -6.55 10.33 -16.16
CA GLY A 452 -6.36 11.48 -15.26
C GLY A 452 -5.08 11.39 -14.43
N LEU A 453 -4.71 10.19 -13.94
CA LEU A 453 -3.46 9.96 -13.21
C LEU A 453 -2.24 10.18 -14.11
N CYS A 454 -2.28 9.71 -15.37
CA CYS A 454 -1.21 9.98 -16.34
C CYS A 454 -1.08 11.47 -16.62
N LEU A 455 -2.20 12.19 -16.78
CA LEU A 455 -2.18 13.64 -17.02
C LEU A 455 -1.75 14.46 -15.80
N ALA A 456 -1.89 13.91 -14.59
CA ALA A 456 -1.34 14.54 -13.39
C ALA A 456 0.19 14.46 -13.34
N LEU A 457 0.80 13.49 -14.04
CA LEU A 457 2.25 13.32 -14.15
C LEU A 457 2.86 14.07 -15.34
N ALA A 458 2.10 14.24 -16.42
CA ALA A 458 2.53 14.97 -17.60
C ALA A 458 1.37 15.75 -18.24
N ASP A 459 1.59 17.03 -18.53
CA ASP A 459 0.54 17.89 -19.06
C ASP A 459 0.31 17.65 -20.57
N PRO A 460 -0.96 17.65 -21.02
CA PRO A 460 -1.27 17.66 -22.45
C PRO A 460 -0.99 19.05 -23.07
N PRO A 461 -0.92 19.14 -24.41
CA PRO A 461 -0.74 20.40 -25.13
C PRO A 461 -1.76 21.46 -24.70
N THR A 462 -1.31 22.71 -24.52
CA THR A 462 -2.12 23.79 -23.92
C THR A 462 -3.42 24.05 -24.69
N ASP A 463 -3.38 23.93 -26.02
CA ASP A 463 -4.51 24.06 -26.93
C ASP A 463 -5.57 22.95 -26.76
N GLN A 464 -5.17 21.78 -26.26
CA GLN A 464 -6.05 20.62 -26.11
C GLN A 464 -6.66 20.49 -24.72
N ARG A 465 -6.12 21.17 -23.70
CA ARG A 465 -6.52 21.01 -22.29
C ARG A 465 -8.01 21.16 -22.04
N LEU A 466 -8.62 22.21 -22.61
CA LEU A 466 -10.06 22.47 -22.46
C LEU A 466 -10.90 21.36 -23.09
N GLN A 467 -10.52 20.92 -24.30
CA GLN A 467 -11.23 19.85 -25.00
C GLN A 467 -11.10 18.52 -24.25
N VAL A 468 -9.89 18.19 -23.76
CA VAL A 468 -9.64 17.01 -22.92
C VAL A 468 -10.57 16.97 -21.72
N LEU A 469 -10.68 18.08 -20.96
CA LEU A 469 -11.57 18.14 -19.81
C LEU A 469 -13.04 17.99 -20.23
N ASN A 470 -13.49 18.72 -21.25
CA ASN A 470 -14.89 18.68 -21.69
C ASN A 470 -15.32 17.30 -22.20
N ASP A 471 -14.46 16.61 -22.97
CA ASP A 471 -14.79 15.31 -23.56
C ASP A 471 -14.84 14.22 -22.48
N VAL A 472 -13.92 14.24 -21.51
CA VAL A 472 -13.97 13.34 -20.35
C VAL A 472 -15.18 13.65 -19.47
N TRP A 473 -15.42 14.92 -19.15
CA TRP A 473 -16.48 15.31 -18.22
C TRP A 473 -17.88 15.04 -18.79
N ARG A 474 -18.04 15.09 -20.11
CA ARG A 474 -19.28 14.70 -20.82
C ARG A 474 -19.71 13.26 -20.53
N VAL A 475 -18.75 12.37 -20.26
CA VAL A 475 -19.00 10.98 -19.90
C VAL A 475 -19.08 10.82 -18.39
N VAL A 476 -18.11 11.35 -17.65
CA VAL A 476 -18.01 11.19 -16.18
C VAL A 476 -19.20 11.78 -15.44
N THR A 477 -19.73 12.95 -15.86
CA THR A 477 -20.90 13.60 -15.24
C THR A 477 -22.20 12.78 -15.40
N LYS A 478 -22.21 11.75 -16.26
CA LYS A 478 -23.37 10.86 -16.43
C LYS A 478 -23.31 9.61 -15.53
N LEU A 479 -22.25 9.46 -14.74
CA LEU A 479 -22.09 8.31 -13.84
C LEU A 479 -23.03 8.45 -12.64
N TYR A 480 -24.09 7.63 -12.60
CA TYR A 480 -25.06 7.63 -11.50
C TYR A 480 -24.53 7.04 -10.20
N ASN A 481 -23.54 6.14 -10.27
CA ASN A 481 -22.96 5.54 -9.08
C ASN A 481 -21.95 6.52 -8.43
N PRO A 482 -22.20 7.00 -7.19
CA PRO A 482 -21.33 7.99 -6.55
C PRO A 482 -19.90 7.50 -6.36
N ALA A 483 -19.70 6.20 -6.10
CA ALA A 483 -18.36 5.61 -5.92
C ALA A 483 -17.55 5.65 -7.23
N GLN A 484 -18.20 5.37 -8.36
CA GLN A 484 -17.54 5.43 -9.68
C GLN A 484 -17.23 6.87 -10.06
N TYR A 485 -18.19 7.79 -9.87
CA TYR A 485 -18.03 9.21 -10.13
C TYR A 485 -16.88 9.82 -9.31
N ILE A 486 -16.91 9.67 -7.98
CA ILE A 486 -15.92 10.31 -7.10
C ILE A 486 -14.52 9.77 -7.37
N SER A 487 -14.39 8.50 -7.75
CA SER A 487 -13.10 7.90 -8.10
C SER A 487 -12.42 8.61 -9.28
N CYS A 488 -13.22 9.17 -10.21
CA CYS A 488 -12.74 9.99 -11.33
C CYS A 488 -12.52 11.44 -10.89
N ALA A 489 -13.52 12.04 -10.23
CA ALA A 489 -13.48 13.44 -9.82
C ALA A 489 -12.29 13.76 -8.89
N GLU A 490 -11.98 12.84 -7.97
CA GLU A 490 -10.83 12.94 -7.06
C GLU A 490 -9.50 13.10 -7.80
N VAL A 491 -9.34 12.47 -8.97
CA VAL A 491 -8.13 12.57 -9.79
C VAL A 491 -8.17 13.81 -10.67
N TRP A 492 -9.30 14.04 -11.34
CA TRP A 492 -9.45 15.10 -12.34
C TRP A 492 -9.51 16.51 -11.75
N VAL A 493 -9.87 16.66 -10.47
CA VAL A 493 -9.81 17.97 -9.80
C VAL A 493 -8.39 18.56 -9.82
N GLN A 494 -7.35 17.73 -9.73
CA GLN A 494 -5.97 18.18 -9.82
C GLN A 494 -5.66 18.78 -11.20
N PHE A 495 -6.18 18.17 -12.26
CA PHE A 495 -6.06 18.69 -13.61
C PHE A 495 -6.81 20.02 -13.78
N ALA A 496 -8.02 20.11 -13.21
CA ALA A 496 -8.84 21.32 -13.23
C ALA A 496 -8.12 22.50 -12.54
N VAL A 497 -7.60 22.28 -11.33
CA VAL A 497 -6.96 23.35 -10.53
C VAL A 497 -5.63 23.81 -11.13
N ARG A 498 -4.87 22.92 -11.77
CA ARG A 498 -3.57 23.27 -12.36
C ARG A 498 -3.65 24.09 -13.64
N HIS A 499 -4.71 23.93 -14.43
CA HIS A 499 -4.76 24.46 -15.79
C HIS A 499 -5.87 25.47 -16.07
N PHE A 500 -6.88 25.55 -15.20
CA PHE A 500 -8.04 26.40 -15.41
C PHE A 500 -8.17 27.46 -14.31
N SER A 501 -9.06 28.43 -14.52
CA SER A 501 -9.25 29.52 -13.57
C SER A 501 -10.08 29.06 -12.36
N PRO A 502 -10.09 29.84 -11.27
CA PRO A 502 -10.95 29.60 -10.11
C PRO A 502 -12.43 29.40 -10.46
N ARG A 503 -12.92 29.99 -11.56
CA ARG A 503 -14.32 29.84 -12.00
C ARG A 503 -14.64 28.44 -12.49
N GLU A 504 -13.76 27.83 -13.30
CA GLU A 504 -13.95 26.46 -13.76
C GLU A 504 -13.82 25.46 -12.60
N VAL A 505 -12.85 25.69 -11.70
CA VAL A 505 -12.71 24.89 -10.47
C VAL A 505 -13.99 24.95 -9.64
N ASN A 506 -14.53 26.14 -9.41
CA ASN A 506 -15.78 26.30 -8.66
C ASN A 506 -16.97 25.58 -9.32
N THR A 507 -17.04 25.57 -10.65
CA THR A 507 -18.06 24.80 -11.39
C THR A 507 -17.88 23.29 -11.17
N PHE A 508 -16.63 22.82 -11.21
CA PHE A 508 -16.27 21.42 -10.95
C PHE A 508 -16.61 20.99 -9.52
N LEU A 509 -16.33 21.83 -8.51
CA LEU A 509 -16.73 21.57 -7.11
C LEU A 509 -18.25 21.52 -6.97
N GLY A 510 -18.98 22.37 -7.68
CA GLY A 510 -20.45 22.32 -7.75
C GLY A 510 -20.98 20.99 -8.27
N ASP A 511 -20.34 20.42 -9.31
CA ASP A 511 -20.71 19.12 -9.86
C ASP A 511 -20.44 17.97 -8.87
N ILE A 512 -19.33 18.03 -8.13
CA ILE A 512 -19.04 17.08 -7.03
C ILE A 512 -20.14 17.14 -5.97
N ILE A 513 -20.51 18.34 -5.51
CA ILE A 513 -21.58 18.50 -4.53
C ILE A 513 -22.89 17.91 -5.06
N HIS A 514 -23.24 18.18 -6.33
CA HIS A 514 -24.44 17.66 -6.95
C HIS A 514 -24.52 16.12 -6.96
N HIS A 515 -23.42 15.44 -7.27
CA HIS A 515 -23.39 13.97 -7.34
C HIS A 515 -23.27 13.30 -5.97
N MET A 516 -22.68 13.97 -4.99
CA MET A 516 -22.41 13.38 -3.68
C MET A 516 -23.51 13.67 -2.65
N THR A 517 -24.37 14.67 -2.88
CA THR A 517 -25.50 15.04 -2.00
C THR A 517 -26.63 14.01 -1.99
N PRO A 518 -27.07 13.44 -3.12
CA PRO A 518 -28.12 12.41 -3.15
C PRO A 518 -27.80 11.25 -2.23
N ASP A 519 -28.81 10.78 -1.49
CA ASP A 519 -28.71 9.68 -0.53
C ASP A 519 -27.58 9.82 0.50
N ARG A 520 -27.08 11.04 0.71
CA ARG A 520 -25.91 11.33 1.54
C ARG A 520 -24.69 10.49 1.18
N ALA A 521 -24.46 10.26 -0.12
CA ALA A 521 -23.36 9.44 -0.61
C ALA A 521 -21.97 9.91 -0.13
N TYR A 522 -21.84 11.18 0.25
CA TYR A 522 -20.63 11.75 0.88
C TYR A 522 -20.22 11.03 2.19
N GLU A 523 -21.15 10.46 2.96
CA GLU A 523 -20.84 9.79 4.24
C GLU A 523 -19.92 8.58 4.05
N ASN A 524 -20.04 7.90 2.92
CA ASN A 524 -19.23 6.72 2.58
C ASN A 524 -17.91 7.06 1.88
N HIS A 525 -17.69 8.33 1.50
CA HIS A 525 -16.58 8.75 0.64
C HIS A 525 -15.81 9.97 1.17
N TYR A 526 -15.80 10.14 2.50
CA TYR A 526 -15.02 11.20 3.14
C TYR A 526 -13.52 11.19 2.77
N PRO A 527 -12.82 10.04 2.67
CA PRO A 527 -11.41 10.03 2.28
C PRO A 527 -11.16 10.64 0.90
N GLN A 528 -12.03 10.35 -0.08
CA GLN A 528 -11.92 10.89 -1.44
C GLN A 528 -12.24 12.38 -1.48
N LEU A 529 -13.26 12.83 -0.73
CA LEU A 529 -13.58 14.26 -0.62
C LEU A 529 -12.46 15.05 0.08
N HIS A 530 -11.82 14.47 1.09
CA HIS A 530 -10.66 15.07 1.73
C HIS A 530 -9.50 15.20 0.74
N ALA A 531 -9.22 14.15 -0.04
CA ALA A 531 -8.21 14.19 -1.09
C ALA A 531 -8.52 15.24 -2.18
N VAL A 532 -9.79 15.49 -2.49
CA VAL A 532 -10.21 16.60 -3.37
C VAL A 532 -9.80 17.94 -2.77
N ILE A 533 -10.11 18.18 -1.50
CA ILE A 533 -9.73 19.43 -0.80
C ILE A 533 -8.21 19.59 -0.77
N ASP A 534 -7.47 18.55 -0.40
CA ASP A 534 -6.00 18.61 -0.35
C ASP A 534 -5.40 18.93 -1.73
N LYS A 535 -5.93 18.36 -2.82
CA LYS A 535 -5.47 18.66 -4.19
C LYS A 535 -5.81 20.09 -4.60
N VAL A 536 -6.98 20.60 -4.22
CA VAL A 536 -7.35 22.01 -4.45
C VAL A 536 -6.39 22.92 -3.69
N LEU A 537 -6.15 22.67 -2.40
CA LEU A 537 -5.26 23.46 -1.55
C LEU A 537 -3.81 23.44 -2.02
N THR A 538 -3.31 22.29 -2.49
CA THR A 538 -1.91 22.13 -2.93
C THR A 538 -1.60 22.96 -4.18
N HIS A 539 -2.56 23.11 -5.09
CA HIS A 539 -2.35 23.81 -6.37
C HIS A 539 -2.97 25.21 -6.40
N SER A 540 -3.76 25.59 -5.39
CA SER A 540 -4.26 26.96 -5.23
C SER A 540 -3.20 27.84 -4.58
N LYS A 541 -2.76 28.89 -5.30
CA LYS A 541 -1.73 29.81 -4.82
C LYS A 541 -2.27 30.97 -3.98
N ASP A 542 -3.58 31.22 -4.07
CA ASP A 542 -4.23 32.38 -3.48
C ASP A 542 -5.51 31.98 -2.72
N PHE A 543 -5.51 32.25 -1.41
CA PHE A 543 -6.63 31.97 -0.52
C PHE A 543 -7.80 32.94 -0.70
N GLU A 544 -7.57 34.15 -1.22
CA GLU A 544 -8.65 35.10 -1.55
C GLU A 544 -9.54 34.51 -2.64
N SER A 545 -8.93 34.09 -3.76
CA SER A 545 -9.66 33.44 -4.85
C SER A 545 -10.36 32.15 -4.41
N LEU A 546 -9.76 31.38 -3.49
CA LEU A 546 -10.31 30.12 -2.98
C LEU A 546 -11.56 30.34 -2.13
N PHE A 547 -11.50 31.25 -1.14
CA PHE A 547 -12.64 31.50 -0.24
C PHE A 547 -13.76 32.33 -0.90
N THR A 548 -13.47 33.00 -2.01
CA THR A 548 -14.48 33.69 -2.83
C THR A 548 -15.32 32.71 -3.66
N MET A 549 -14.87 31.46 -3.83
CA MET A 549 -15.65 30.41 -4.51
C MET A 549 -16.90 30.06 -3.71
N ASP A 550 -18.08 30.25 -4.31
CA ASP A 550 -19.36 29.98 -3.64
C ASP A 550 -19.58 28.50 -3.35
N LYS A 551 -18.86 27.58 -4.01
CA LYS A 551 -18.94 26.12 -3.79
C LYS A 551 -17.89 25.56 -2.84
N PHE A 552 -16.85 26.31 -2.46
CA PHE A 552 -15.78 25.77 -1.61
C PHE A 552 -16.25 25.52 -0.17
N LEU A 553 -16.90 26.50 0.48
CA LEU A 553 -17.42 26.32 1.84
C LEU A 553 -18.58 25.28 1.89
N PRO A 554 -19.52 25.24 0.93
CA PRO A 554 -20.50 24.15 0.86
C PRO A 554 -19.89 22.76 0.75
N LEU A 555 -18.76 22.61 0.04
CA LEU A 555 -18.03 21.33 0.00
C LEU A 555 -17.49 20.95 1.39
N LEU A 556 -16.96 21.93 2.14
CA LEU A 556 -16.52 21.71 3.52
C LEU A 556 -17.68 21.34 4.46
N ASP A 557 -18.89 21.83 4.20
CA ASP A 557 -20.08 21.49 4.98
C ASP A 557 -20.63 20.08 4.70
N MET A 558 -20.18 19.41 3.65
CA MET A 558 -20.48 17.99 3.41
C MET A 558 -19.86 17.07 4.46
N PHE A 559 -18.79 17.51 5.15
CA PHE A 559 -18.17 16.76 6.24
C PHE A 559 -19.01 16.87 7.50
N GLN A 560 -19.97 15.96 7.67
CA GLN A 560 -20.89 15.97 8.82
C GLN A 560 -20.31 15.29 10.06
N LYS A 561 -19.34 14.38 9.88
CA LYS A 561 -18.66 13.72 11.00
C LYS A 561 -17.60 14.67 11.58
N GLU A 562 -17.81 15.09 12.83
CA GLU A 562 -16.99 16.10 13.52
C GLU A 562 -15.49 15.81 13.46
N SER A 563 -15.09 14.58 13.79
CA SER A 563 -13.67 14.20 13.77
C SER A 563 -13.02 14.38 12.39
N ILE A 564 -13.74 14.08 11.31
CA ILE A 564 -13.23 14.22 9.95
C ILE A 564 -13.21 15.71 9.56
N LYS A 565 -14.29 16.46 9.86
CA LYS A 565 -14.36 17.90 9.57
C LYS A 565 -13.19 18.65 10.20
N VAL A 566 -12.84 18.31 11.43
CA VAL A 566 -11.70 18.89 12.15
C VAL A 566 -10.37 18.59 11.46
N GLU A 567 -10.14 17.36 10.99
CA GLU A 567 -8.92 17.03 10.24
C GLU A 567 -8.81 17.80 8.92
N VAL A 568 -9.91 17.96 8.19
CA VAL A 568 -9.93 18.80 6.97
C VAL A 568 -9.62 20.26 7.31
N CYS A 569 -10.23 20.80 8.37
CA CYS A 569 -9.94 22.15 8.86
C CYS A 569 -8.46 22.32 9.26
N LYS A 570 -7.86 21.32 9.93
CA LYS A 570 -6.43 21.30 10.24
C LYS A 570 -5.58 21.34 8.96
N SER A 571 -5.93 20.56 7.92
CA SER A 571 -5.23 20.57 6.62
C SER A 571 -5.28 21.94 5.94
N ILE A 572 -6.46 22.59 5.92
CA ILE A 572 -6.62 23.96 5.39
C ILE A 572 -5.73 24.94 6.15
N MET A 573 -5.73 24.88 7.48
CA MET A 573 -4.97 25.79 8.33
C MET A 573 -3.46 25.58 8.24
N ASP A 574 -3.00 24.33 8.15
CA ASP A 574 -1.60 24.00 7.95
C ASP A 574 -1.09 24.48 6.58
N THR A 575 -1.92 24.32 5.54
CA THR A 575 -1.61 24.86 4.22
C THR A 575 -1.59 26.39 4.21
N PHE A 576 -2.55 27.05 4.86
CA PHE A 576 -2.54 28.51 5.02
C PHE A 576 -1.27 28.99 5.76
N ALA A 577 -0.89 28.31 6.84
CA ALA A 577 0.29 28.66 7.62
C ALA A 577 1.58 28.61 6.80
N ARG A 578 1.68 27.65 5.86
CA ARG A 578 2.85 27.46 4.97
C ARG A 578 2.84 28.37 3.75
N SER A 579 1.71 28.49 3.06
CA SER A 579 1.61 29.17 1.77
C SER A 579 1.52 30.69 1.90
N GLN A 580 0.81 31.19 2.92
CA GLN A 580 0.65 32.63 3.12
C GLN A 580 1.86 33.18 3.87
N GLN A 581 2.82 33.83 3.21
CA GLN A 581 3.94 34.46 3.92
C GLN A 581 3.58 35.84 4.48
N ASP A 582 2.84 36.63 3.70
CA ASP A 582 2.48 38.00 4.06
C ASP A 582 1.27 38.08 4.98
N GLN A 583 1.17 39.18 5.71
CA GLN A 583 0.01 39.47 6.56
C GLN A 583 -1.23 39.72 5.68
N THR A 584 -2.41 39.33 6.18
CA THR A 584 -3.68 39.50 5.48
C THR A 584 -4.56 40.51 6.21
N ASN A 585 -5.25 41.34 5.45
CA ASN A 585 -6.26 42.29 5.90
C ASN A 585 -7.62 42.06 5.21
N ASP A 586 -7.72 41.01 4.39
CA ASP A 586 -8.92 40.70 3.62
C ASP A 586 -10.03 40.17 4.56
N PRO A 587 -11.20 40.83 4.63
CA PRO A 587 -12.35 40.35 5.37
C PRO A 587 -12.84 38.96 4.95
N VAL A 588 -12.72 38.58 3.67
CA VAL A 588 -13.16 37.27 3.16
C VAL A 588 -12.32 36.15 3.78
N ILE A 589 -10.99 36.26 3.67
CA ILE A 589 -10.05 35.33 4.29
C ILE A 589 -10.24 35.32 5.80
N THR A 590 -10.32 36.49 6.44
CA THR A 590 -10.41 36.58 7.89
C THR A 590 -11.68 35.92 8.45
N ASN A 591 -12.84 36.16 7.81
CA ASN A 591 -14.11 35.56 8.23
C ASN A 591 -14.15 34.05 7.98
N ALA A 592 -13.67 33.59 6.82
CA ALA A 592 -13.64 32.17 6.48
C ALA A 592 -12.71 31.38 7.43
N LEU A 593 -11.51 31.91 7.70
CA LEU A 593 -10.57 31.28 8.63
C LEU A 593 -11.06 31.38 10.08
N MET A 594 -11.76 32.45 10.47
CA MET A 594 -12.40 32.51 11.78
C MET A 594 -13.43 31.38 11.96
N PHE A 595 -14.26 31.11 10.94
CA PHE A 595 -15.18 29.97 10.94
C PHE A 595 -14.45 28.63 11.07
N ILE A 596 -13.40 28.41 10.27
CA ILE A 596 -12.59 27.17 10.31
C ILE A 596 -11.93 26.99 11.69
N CYS A 597 -11.37 28.05 12.25
CA CYS A 597 -10.77 28.03 13.59
C CYS A 597 -11.81 27.75 14.68
N ARG A 598 -13.04 28.26 14.57
CA ARG A 598 -14.12 27.94 15.50
C ARG A 598 -14.48 26.45 15.46
N VAL A 599 -14.62 25.87 14.26
CA VAL A 599 -14.88 24.42 14.12
C VAL A 599 -13.79 23.59 14.81
N MET A 600 -12.52 23.94 14.65
CA MET A 600 -11.43 23.24 15.35
C MET A 600 -11.42 23.50 16.86
N HIS A 601 -11.78 24.70 17.31
CA HIS A 601 -11.84 25.01 18.74
C HIS A 601 -12.95 24.22 19.42
N ASP A 602 -14.13 24.15 18.80
CA ASP A 602 -15.32 23.53 19.39
C ASP A 602 -15.15 22.01 19.56
N SER A 603 -14.24 21.39 18.80
CA SER A 603 -13.87 19.98 18.98
C SER A 603 -12.96 19.73 20.19
N VAL A 604 -12.36 20.77 20.78
CA VAL A 604 -11.51 20.65 21.97
C VAL A 604 -12.38 20.60 23.22
N ASN A 605 -12.41 19.43 23.87
CA ASN A 605 -13.18 19.20 25.08
C ASN A 605 -12.31 18.59 26.21
N ALA A 606 -12.94 18.28 27.35
CA ALA A 606 -12.23 17.77 28.53
C ALA A 606 -11.53 16.41 28.32
N LEU A 607 -11.90 15.66 27.28
CA LEU A 607 -11.31 14.37 26.92
C LEU A 607 -10.22 14.49 25.84
N SER A 608 -10.01 15.69 25.28
CA SER A 608 -8.97 15.92 24.27
C SER A 608 -7.57 15.76 24.86
N VAL A 609 -6.70 15.07 24.12
CA VAL A 609 -5.30 14.87 24.50
C VAL A 609 -4.55 16.21 24.45
N GLU A 610 -3.58 16.41 25.35
CA GLU A 610 -2.79 17.65 25.43
C GLU A 610 -2.11 18.01 24.10
N ASP A 611 -1.62 17.01 23.37
CA ASP A 611 -0.98 17.21 22.06
C ASP A 611 -1.95 17.76 21.01
N GLU A 612 -3.20 17.29 20.98
CA GLU A 612 -4.22 17.80 20.07
C GLU A 612 -4.61 19.24 20.42
N ARG A 613 -4.81 19.53 21.72
CA ARG A 613 -5.06 20.90 22.21
C ARG A 613 -3.91 21.83 21.84
N ARG A 614 -2.67 21.36 21.95
CA ARG A 614 -1.46 22.11 21.57
C ARG A 614 -1.40 22.36 20.07
N GLN A 615 -1.69 21.35 19.24
CA GLN A 615 -1.69 21.47 17.78
C GLN A 615 -2.72 22.51 17.32
N ILE A 616 -3.98 22.39 17.75
CA ILE A 616 -5.06 23.32 17.40
C ILE A 616 -4.73 24.73 17.90
N GLY A 617 -4.25 24.86 19.15
CA GLY A 617 -3.83 26.14 19.70
C GLY A 617 -2.71 26.82 18.89
N ASN A 618 -1.75 26.05 18.38
CA ASN A 618 -0.66 26.58 17.53
C ASN A 618 -1.16 27.06 16.16
N LEU A 619 -2.08 26.32 15.53
CA LEU A 619 -2.68 26.71 14.25
C LEU A 619 -3.48 28.01 14.38
N ILE A 620 -4.36 28.09 15.39
CA ILE A 620 -5.15 29.30 15.67
C ILE A 620 -4.23 30.48 16.02
N SER A 621 -3.20 30.26 16.84
CA SER A 621 -2.23 31.31 17.18
C SER A 621 -1.48 31.82 15.93
N THR A 622 -1.22 30.94 14.96
CA THR A 622 -0.58 31.32 13.70
C THR A 622 -1.51 32.16 12.82
N PHE A 623 -2.79 31.81 12.74
CA PHE A 623 -3.81 32.65 12.10
C PHE A 623 -3.88 34.04 12.72
N VAL A 624 -4.04 34.12 14.04
CA VAL A 624 -4.17 35.38 14.78
C VAL A 624 -2.94 36.28 14.59
N ARG A 625 -1.74 35.73 14.38
CA ARG A 625 -0.52 36.50 14.06
C ARG A 625 -0.46 37.01 12.63
N LYS A 626 -1.15 36.36 11.68
CA LYS A 626 -1.13 36.72 10.26
C LYS A 626 -2.16 37.80 9.90
N VAL A 627 -3.19 38.01 10.71
CA VAL A 627 -4.18 39.07 10.49
C VAL A 627 -3.62 40.42 10.94
N ASP A 628 -3.49 41.36 10.00
CA ASP A 628 -2.99 42.72 10.26
C ASP A 628 -3.76 43.78 9.45
N TYR A 629 -4.53 44.63 10.14
CA TYR A 629 -5.25 45.76 9.55
C TYR A 629 -4.40 47.04 9.41
N GLY A 630 -3.08 46.94 9.62
CA GLY A 630 -2.13 48.02 9.42
C GLY A 630 -2.33 49.16 10.42
N ARG A 631 -2.80 50.32 9.92
CA ARG A 631 -3.02 51.52 10.76
C ARG A 631 -4.41 51.59 11.38
N ASP A 632 -5.32 50.70 11.02
CA ASP A 632 -6.63 50.62 11.66
C ASP A 632 -6.54 49.83 12.97
N PHE A 633 -6.05 50.52 14.00
CA PHE A 633 -5.86 49.93 15.32
C PHE A 633 -7.18 49.57 16.01
N GLU A 634 -8.27 50.27 15.71
CA GLU A 634 -9.59 49.99 16.28
C GLU A 634 -10.14 48.68 15.69
N GLN A 635 -10.04 48.50 14.38
CA GLN A 635 -10.42 47.24 13.72
C GLN A 635 -9.56 46.07 14.19
N GLN A 636 -8.24 46.26 14.34
CA GLN A 636 -7.35 45.24 14.87
C GLN A 636 -7.73 44.80 16.29
N LEU A 637 -8.03 45.76 17.18
CA LEU A 637 -8.47 45.45 18.54
C LEU A 637 -9.83 44.75 18.55
N SER A 638 -10.76 45.17 17.68
CA SER A 638 -12.06 44.51 17.52
C SER A 638 -11.91 43.04 17.11
N PHE A 639 -11.01 42.74 16.17
CA PHE A 639 -10.69 41.36 15.78
C PHE A 639 -10.16 40.54 16.96
N TYR A 640 -9.27 41.10 17.79
CA TYR A 640 -8.78 40.40 18.98
C TYR A 640 -9.87 40.14 20.03
N VAL A 641 -10.80 41.10 20.20
CA VAL A 641 -11.98 40.92 21.07
C VAL A 641 -12.86 39.77 20.57
N GLU A 642 -13.12 39.71 19.28
CA GLU A 642 -13.87 38.59 18.67
C GLU A 642 -13.13 37.25 18.84
N ALA A 643 -11.83 37.21 18.55
CA ALA A 643 -11.01 36.01 18.68
C ALA A 643 -11.01 35.49 20.12
N ARG A 644 -10.87 36.36 21.12
CA ARG A 644 -10.96 35.96 22.54
C ARG A 644 -12.31 35.35 22.90
N SER A 645 -13.40 35.96 22.44
CA SER A 645 -14.74 35.43 22.71
C SER A 645 -15.00 34.09 22.00
N SER A 646 -14.32 33.84 20.88
CA SER A 646 -14.47 32.63 20.07
C SER A 646 -13.63 31.46 20.58
N PHE A 647 -12.51 31.71 21.27
CA PHE A 647 -11.51 30.69 21.62
C PHE A 647 -11.26 30.56 23.12
N THR A 648 -12.31 30.26 23.90
CA THR A 648 -12.30 30.35 25.37
C THR A 648 -11.45 29.32 26.11
N ASN A 649 -11.15 28.16 25.51
CA ASN A 649 -10.53 27.03 26.23
C ASN A 649 -9.05 26.79 25.86
N LEU A 650 -8.42 27.72 25.12
CA LEU A 650 -7.05 27.58 24.61
C LEU A 650 -6.10 28.61 25.22
N ASP A 651 -5.34 28.20 26.23
CA ASP A 651 -4.36 29.04 26.93
C ASP A 651 -3.32 29.66 25.99
N SER A 652 -2.84 28.89 25.00
CA SER A 652 -1.86 29.36 24.02
C SER A 652 -2.40 30.51 23.15
N VAL A 653 -3.68 30.43 22.76
CA VAL A 653 -4.34 31.48 21.97
C VAL A 653 -4.53 32.74 22.81
N HIS A 654 -4.97 32.61 24.07
CA HIS A 654 -5.09 33.76 24.99
C HIS A 654 -3.74 34.44 25.24
N ALA A 655 -2.70 33.66 25.48
CA ALA A 655 -1.34 34.19 25.65
C ALA A 655 -0.88 34.95 24.40
N GLN A 656 -1.12 34.39 23.20
CA GLN A 656 -0.80 35.03 21.93
C GLN A 656 -1.59 36.33 21.71
N LEU A 657 -2.88 36.35 22.06
CA LEU A 657 -3.73 37.54 21.96
C LEU A 657 -3.23 38.67 22.88
N VAL A 658 -2.87 38.36 24.13
CA VAL A 658 -2.30 39.35 25.08
C VAL A 658 -0.99 39.92 24.53
N GLN A 659 -0.10 39.07 24.00
CA GLN A 659 1.14 39.52 23.38
C GLN A 659 0.89 40.42 22.17
N ASN A 660 -0.09 40.06 21.32
CA ASN A 660 -0.44 40.86 20.14
C ASN A 660 -1.04 42.22 20.51
N VAL A 661 -1.89 42.30 21.55
CA VAL A 661 -2.45 43.57 22.05
C VAL A 661 -1.39 44.44 22.72
N ASN A 662 -0.44 43.83 23.43
CA ASN A 662 0.73 44.53 23.96
C ASN A 662 1.59 45.11 22.82
N ARG A 663 1.83 44.33 21.76
CA ARG A 663 2.52 44.81 20.55
C ARG A 663 1.77 45.96 19.89
N LEU A 664 0.44 45.87 19.77
CA LEU A 664 -0.41 46.94 19.23
C LEU A 664 -0.28 48.25 20.02
N SER A 665 -0.19 48.15 21.35
CA SER A 665 0.01 49.29 22.25
C SER A 665 1.39 49.92 22.06
N VAL A 666 2.45 49.11 21.92
CA VAL A 666 3.81 49.59 21.62
C VAL A 666 3.88 50.23 20.24
N GLU A 667 3.23 49.66 19.24
CA GLU A 667 3.18 50.20 17.88
C GLU A 667 2.44 51.55 17.84
N THR A 668 1.32 51.65 18.56
CA THR A 668 0.61 52.93 18.73
C THR A 668 1.55 54.00 19.31
N ARG A 669 2.32 53.68 20.36
CA ARG A 669 3.34 54.56 20.94
C ARG A 669 4.40 54.99 19.94
N ARG A 670 4.88 54.05 19.13
CA ARG A 670 5.91 54.28 18.09
C ARG A 670 5.41 55.30 17.07
N ILE A 671 4.18 55.17 16.59
CA ILE A 671 3.58 56.10 15.63
C ILE A 671 3.41 57.50 16.24
N VAL A 672 2.92 57.60 17.48
CA VAL A 672 2.73 58.90 18.16
C VAL A 672 4.01 59.45 18.79
N LYS A 673 5.16 58.79 18.63
CA LYS A 673 6.46 59.15 19.24
C LYS A 673 6.34 59.44 20.75
N GLY A 674 5.55 58.64 21.45
CA GLY A 674 5.28 58.78 22.89
C GLY A 674 4.32 59.90 23.31
N HIS A 675 3.83 60.72 22.38
CA HIS A 675 2.89 61.82 22.67
C HIS A 675 1.46 61.42 22.36
N HIS A 676 0.76 60.83 23.34
CA HIS A 676 -0.60 60.38 23.14
C HIS A 676 -1.61 61.54 23.12
N THR A 677 -2.46 61.59 22.10
CA THR A 677 -3.70 62.37 22.09
C THR A 677 -4.74 61.74 23.04
N ARG A 678 -5.82 62.48 23.35
CA ARG A 678 -6.94 61.94 24.16
C ARG A 678 -7.50 60.63 23.59
N LYS A 679 -7.60 60.52 22.25
CA LYS A 679 -8.10 59.33 21.54
C LYS A 679 -7.12 58.16 21.67
N THR A 680 -5.84 58.38 21.36
CA THR A 680 -4.82 57.32 21.44
C THR A 680 -4.52 56.88 22.87
N ALA A 681 -4.64 57.77 23.85
CA ALA A 681 -4.51 57.42 25.27
C ALA A 681 -5.70 56.57 25.74
N ALA A 682 -6.92 56.87 25.29
CA ALA A 682 -8.10 56.05 25.56
C ALA A 682 -7.95 54.65 24.93
N PHE A 683 -7.45 54.59 23.70
CA PHE A 683 -7.19 53.34 23.00
C PHE A 683 -6.18 52.45 23.74
N VAL A 684 -5.01 52.97 24.13
CA VAL A 684 -4.01 52.17 24.86
C VAL A 684 -4.52 51.73 26.24
N ARG A 685 -5.34 52.54 26.91
CA ARG A 685 -6.04 52.10 28.14
C ARG A 685 -7.01 50.95 27.87
N ALA A 686 -7.70 50.94 26.73
CA ALA A 686 -8.56 49.83 26.33
C ALA A 686 -7.73 48.55 26.05
N CYS A 687 -6.57 48.67 25.40
CA CYS A 687 -5.64 47.55 25.20
C CYS A 687 -5.13 46.98 26.55
N ALA A 688 -4.73 47.85 27.49
CA ALA A 688 -4.30 47.42 28.81
C ALA A 688 -5.43 46.75 29.61
N ALA A 689 -6.65 47.29 29.53
CA ALA A 689 -7.83 46.69 30.13
C ALA A 689 -8.12 45.31 29.53
N TYR A 690 -8.03 45.17 28.20
CA TYR A 690 -8.17 43.90 27.50
C TYR A 690 -7.16 42.86 28.02
N CYS A 691 -5.86 43.20 28.11
CA CYS A 691 -4.85 42.30 28.65
C CYS A 691 -5.20 41.88 30.09
N TYR A 692 -5.55 42.84 30.94
CA TYR A 692 -5.87 42.60 32.35
C TYR A 692 -7.03 41.61 32.55
N ILE A 693 -8.09 41.69 31.73
CA ILE A 693 -9.24 40.77 31.84
C ILE A 693 -9.02 39.43 31.12
N THR A 694 -8.03 39.33 30.23
CA THR A 694 -7.74 38.12 29.45
C THR A 694 -6.77 37.19 30.16
N ILE A 695 -5.77 37.74 30.86
CA ILE A 695 -4.76 36.94 31.57
C ILE A 695 -5.35 35.98 32.62
N PRO A 696 -6.39 36.34 33.41
CA PRO A 696 -7.03 35.41 34.36
C PRO A 696 -7.58 34.13 33.73
N SER A 697 -7.92 34.16 32.42
CA SER A 697 -8.46 33.01 31.70
C SER A 697 -7.42 31.94 31.36
N ILE A 698 -6.12 32.21 31.61
CA ILE A 698 -5.03 31.26 31.38
C ILE A 698 -4.80 30.42 32.64
N THR A 699 -4.71 29.10 32.50
CA THR A 699 -4.57 28.16 33.60
C THR A 699 -3.17 28.22 34.22
N SER A 700 -2.13 28.31 33.38
CA SER A 700 -0.73 28.34 33.81
C SER A 700 -0.39 29.58 34.64
N VAL A 701 -0.07 29.39 35.93
CA VAL A 701 0.39 30.47 36.84
C VAL A 701 1.66 31.14 36.31
N PHE A 702 2.60 30.36 35.76
CA PHE A 702 3.84 30.86 35.17
C PHE A 702 3.55 31.85 34.04
N THR A 703 2.72 31.44 33.08
CA THR A 703 2.34 32.28 31.94
C THR A 703 1.56 33.52 32.38
N ARG A 704 0.68 33.40 33.38
CA ARG A 704 -0.03 34.55 33.96
C ARG A 704 0.94 35.58 34.56
N LEU A 705 1.92 35.14 35.34
CA LEU A 705 2.95 36.02 35.94
C LEU A 705 3.72 36.78 34.85
N GLU A 706 4.25 36.07 33.85
CA GLU A 706 5.01 36.69 32.75
C GLU A 706 4.16 37.71 31.97
N LEU A 707 2.91 37.36 31.65
CA LEU A 707 2.03 38.24 30.88
C LEU A 707 1.57 39.47 31.68
N TYR A 708 1.31 39.35 32.98
CA TYR A 708 0.99 40.51 33.81
C TYR A 708 2.15 41.47 33.93
N LEU A 709 3.37 40.94 34.16
CA LEU A 709 4.58 41.75 34.20
C LEU A 709 4.82 42.47 32.87
N LEU A 710 4.75 41.74 31.75
CA LEU A 710 4.91 42.33 30.41
C LEU A 710 3.83 43.39 30.12
N SER A 711 2.57 43.11 30.43
CA SER A 711 1.46 44.05 30.21
C SER A 711 1.59 45.30 31.09
N GLY A 712 2.06 45.14 32.34
CA GLY A 712 2.37 46.24 33.24
C GLY A 712 3.52 47.12 32.74
N GLN A 713 4.59 46.50 32.21
CA GLN A 713 5.70 47.21 31.56
C GLN A 713 5.24 48.01 30.34
N VAL A 714 4.42 47.41 29.47
CA VAL A 714 3.86 48.08 28.29
C VAL A 714 2.93 49.23 28.68
N ALA A 715 2.11 49.06 29.73
CA ALA A 715 1.28 50.13 30.27
C ALA A 715 2.12 51.29 30.82
N LEU A 716 3.22 51.00 31.54
CA LEU A 716 4.16 52.01 32.04
C LEU A 716 4.82 52.78 30.89
N LEU A 717 5.26 52.09 29.84
CA LEU A 717 5.84 52.70 28.63
C LEU A 717 4.88 53.69 27.96
N ASN A 718 3.56 53.45 28.05
CA ASN A 718 2.51 54.28 27.49
C ASN A 718 1.90 55.28 28.49
N GLN A 719 2.55 55.53 29.63
CA GLN A 719 2.07 56.44 30.69
C GLN A 719 0.68 56.09 31.27
N CYS A 720 0.27 54.82 31.18
CA CYS A 720 -0.98 54.31 31.75
C CYS A 720 -0.74 53.79 33.18
N LEU A 721 -0.42 54.70 34.09
CA LEU A 721 0.07 54.40 35.45
C LEU A 721 -0.93 53.56 36.27
N GLY A 722 -2.23 53.87 36.20
CA GLY A 722 -3.25 53.13 36.96
C GLY A 722 -3.43 51.69 36.47
N GLN A 723 -3.33 51.45 35.16
CA GLN A 723 -3.39 50.10 34.58
C GLN A 723 -2.11 49.31 34.87
N ALA A 724 -0.94 49.96 34.86
CA ALA A 724 0.32 49.33 35.25
C ALA A 724 0.29 48.86 36.71
N ASP A 725 -0.19 49.72 37.62
CA ASP A 725 -0.38 49.37 39.05
C ASP A 725 -1.27 48.14 39.23
N ALA A 726 -2.42 48.11 38.56
CA ALA A 726 -3.35 46.99 38.62
C ALA A 726 -2.72 45.67 38.14
N CYS A 727 -1.96 45.69 37.03
CA CYS A 727 -1.25 44.52 36.52
C CYS A 727 -0.18 44.02 37.51
N PHE A 728 0.59 44.93 38.11
CA PHE A 728 1.60 44.55 39.11
C PHE A 728 0.98 43.99 40.38
N LYS A 729 -0.18 44.52 40.81
CA LYS A 729 -0.92 43.99 41.98
C LYS A 729 -1.39 42.57 41.72
N ALA A 730 -1.97 42.33 40.54
CA ALA A 730 -2.39 41.01 40.10
C ALA A 730 -1.21 40.03 39.98
N ALA A 731 -0.05 40.49 39.48
CA ALA A 731 1.15 39.66 39.42
C ALA A 731 1.64 39.24 40.81
N LEU A 732 1.68 40.17 41.77
CA LEU A 732 2.12 39.88 43.14
C LEU A 732 1.15 38.96 43.89
N SER A 733 -0.16 39.11 43.67
CA SER A 733 -1.15 38.20 44.27
C SER A 733 -1.06 36.76 43.77
N LEU A 734 -0.43 36.52 42.61
CA LEU A 734 -0.24 35.18 42.05
C LEU A 734 1.01 34.45 42.54
N ILE A 735 1.98 35.16 43.13
CA ILE A 735 3.22 34.54 43.63
C ILE A 735 2.96 33.42 44.65
N PRO A 736 2.04 33.57 45.62
CA PRO A 736 1.70 32.49 46.56
C PRO A 736 1.08 31.26 45.89
N GLU A 737 0.48 31.41 44.71
CA GLU A 737 -0.17 30.32 43.95
C GLU A 737 0.83 29.52 43.09
N LEU A 738 2.12 29.89 43.07
CA LEU A 738 3.13 29.22 42.26
C LEU A 738 3.39 27.78 42.77
N PRO A 739 3.30 26.74 41.92
CA PRO A 739 3.62 25.39 42.35
C PRO A 739 5.10 25.28 42.72
N LYS A 740 5.41 24.58 43.81
CA LYS A 740 6.78 24.42 44.36
C LYS A 740 7.69 23.56 43.48
N THR A 741 7.11 22.68 42.68
CA THR A 741 7.81 21.78 41.76
C THR A 741 7.08 21.73 40.42
N VAL A 742 7.83 21.70 39.33
CA VAL A 742 7.35 21.57 37.95
C VAL A 742 7.92 20.30 37.34
N GLU A 743 7.11 19.53 36.62
CA GLU A 743 7.56 18.35 35.90
C GLU A 743 8.20 18.77 34.57
N CYS A 744 9.50 18.52 34.40
CA CYS A 744 10.22 18.70 33.13
C CYS A 744 10.92 17.38 32.76
N ASP A 745 10.63 16.84 31.57
CA ASP A 745 11.20 15.57 31.07
C ASP A 745 10.97 14.38 32.03
N GLY A 746 9.79 14.32 32.66
CA GLY A 746 9.43 13.29 33.65
C GLY A 746 10.18 13.38 34.98
N LYS A 747 10.87 14.50 35.26
CA LYS A 747 11.54 14.76 36.54
C LYS A 747 10.98 16.02 37.21
N PRO A 748 10.63 15.98 38.51
CA PRO A 748 10.24 17.17 39.24
C PRO A 748 11.47 18.08 39.43
N ARG A 749 11.39 19.32 38.93
CA ARG A 749 12.36 20.40 39.15
C ARG A 749 11.76 21.46 40.08
N SER A 750 12.59 22.06 40.94
CA SER A 750 12.17 23.17 41.81
C SER A 750 11.85 24.42 40.97
N SER A 751 10.75 25.10 41.29
CA SER A 751 10.37 26.39 40.68
C SER A 751 11.10 27.59 41.26
N GLU A 752 11.95 27.39 42.27
CA GLU A 752 12.68 28.45 42.98
C GLU A 752 13.58 29.27 42.05
N SER A 753 14.29 28.60 41.13
CA SER A 753 15.16 29.27 40.16
C SER A 753 14.39 30.24 39.27
N TYR A 754 13.19 29.84 38.82
CA TYR A 754 12.29 30.70 38.06
C TYR A 754 11.79 31.87 38.92
N LEU A 755 11.34 31.61 40.15
CA LEU A 755 10.81 32.64 41.04
C LEU A 755 11.86 33.72 41.35
N VAL A 756 13.10 33.34 41.64
CA VAL A 756 14.20 34.27 41.88
C VAL A 756 14.45 35.14 40.64
N SER A 757 14.54 34.53 39.46
CA SER A 757 14.72 35.25 38.20
C SER A 757 13.58 36.24 37.92
N TYR A 758 12.34 35.80 38.11
CA TYR A 758 11.14 36.60 37.93
C TYR A 758 11.10 37.81 38.89
N LEU A 759 11.39 37.59 40.19
CA LEU A 759 11.44 38.66 41.18
C LEU A 759 12.53 39.69 40.88
N CYS A 760 13.71 39.25 40.43
CA CYS A 760 14.76 40.16 39.99
C CYS A 760 14.30 41.04 38.82
N HIS A 761 13.60 40.48 37.83
CA HIS A 761 13.05 41.23 36.69
C HIS A 761 11.95 42.20 37.13
N PHE A 762 11.06 41.76 38.02
CA PHE A 762 9.99 42.57 38.59
C PHE A 762 10.55 43.78 39.36
N LEU A 763 11.52 43.55 40.26
CA LEU A 763 12.19 44.62 41.02
C LEU A 763 12.95 45.58 40.11
N SER A 764 13.64 45.07 39.07
CA SER A 764 14.29 45.92 38.06
C SER A 764 13.30 46.84 37.34
N THR A 765 12.09 46.36 37.07
CA THR A 765 11.01 47.15 36.46
C THR A 765 10.57 48.29 37.37
N LEU A 766 10.45 48.03 38.68
CA LEU A 766 10.02 49.02 39.67
C LEU A 766 11.01 50.18 39.85
N LEU A 767 12.30 49.99 39.54
CA LEU A 767 13.30 51.08 39.59
C LEU A 767 13.02 52.22 38.59
N VAL A 768 12.24 51.94 37.54
CA VAL A 768 11.90 52.91 36.47
C VAL A 768 10.55 53.60 36.75
N VAL A 769 9.84 53.19 37.81
CA VAL A 769 8.50 53.67 38.13
C VAL A 769 8.56 54.98 38.95
N PRO A 770 7.78 56.04 38.60
CA PRO A 770 7.75 57.28 39.39
C PRO A 770 7.29 57.04 40.83
N VAL A 771 7.87 57.78 41.78
CA VAL A 771 7.65 57.65 43.23
C VAL A 771 6.16 57.68 43.65
N SER A 772 5.29 58.30 42.86
CA SER A 772 3.84 58.33 43.09
C SER A 772 3.12 56.97 42.99
N LEU A 773 3.74 55.97 42.36
CA LEU A 773 3.25 54.59 42.31
C LEU A 773 3.85 53.73 43.43
N ILE A 774 4.85 54.22 44.17
CA ILE A 774 5.60 53.49 45.22
C ILE A 774 4.88 53.56 46.58
N CYS A 775 3.55 53.72 46.61
CA CYS A 775 2.75 53.49 47.82
C CYS A 775 2.43 51.99 48.00
N TRP A 776 3.46 51.14 47.91
CA TRP A 776 3.38 49.69 48.18
C TRP A 776 3.83 49.35 49.61
N SER A 777 3.91 50.36 50.47
CA SER A 777 4.18 50.21 51.90
C SER A 777 2.87 50.29 52.67
N THR A 778 2.14 49.18 52.72
CA THR A 778 1.47 48.70 53.94
C THR A 778 1.03 47.26 53.76
#